data_AF-A0A8C9ZW14-F1
#
_entry.id   AF-A0A8C9ZW14-F1
#
_cell.length_a   1.000
_cell.length_b   1.000
_cell.length_c   1.000
_cell.angle_alpha   90.00
_cell.angle_beta   90.00
_cell.angle_gamma   90.00
#
_symmetry.space_group_name_H-M   'P 1'
#
loop_
_entity.id
_entity.type
_entity.pdbx_description
1 polymer ?
#
loop_
_entity_poly.entity_id
_entity_poly.type
_entity_poly.pdbx_seq_one_letter_code
_entity_poly.pdbx_strand_id
1 'polypeptide(L)'
;MPYTPSGFFCDRLIRERERRDGEGSLNKPQRFNGQDYKTLRQECLQRKSLFEDESFPATVESLGFKELGHKSNKVKNIVWKRPKEICENPQFIVGGASRTDICQGDLGDCWLLAAIACLTLNEKLLYRVVPHEQSYTEDYAGIFHFQFWRYGDWVDVVIDDRIPTFNNQLVFTKSAERNEFWSALLEKAYAKLHGSYEALKGGNTTEAMEDFTGGVTEFYEMKEAPKELYKIMKKALERGSLMGCSIDSIQYKLSMSLNVRISTAPFFPHLQCRPSQHKDTKVRLVRLRNPWGQVEWNGPWSDNSKEWATLSKTEKEKLQHQSAEDGEFWMSFEDFKKNYTKIEICNLTPNALEDDKIHKWTVSVNEGRWVRGCSAGGCRNYPDTFWTNPQYRLRLMEEDDDPEDNDVGCTFVVALMQKNRRKERKLGANLYTIGFAIYEVSVRTVSIQHFLPFSRCDSPFQMHGNKQHMQKDFFLLTSSKARCKSYINLREVTQRFRLSPGEYVIVPSTYEPHQEGEFILRVFSEKRNTSEEIENRIEADHPVVSVPAPASAGEESEEDQQFRTIFQEIAGDEMEISANELKNVLNRVITKHKDLNTEGFSLESCRSMIALMDMDGTGRLNLREFRHLWNKIKQWQGIFKHYNADQSGSINSYEMRNAVNDAGFRLNNQLYHIITMRYANENMNIDFDSFISCLVRLEAMFSKSAFEYKYVSPPTVKK
;
A
#
# COMPACT_ATOMS: atom_id res chain seq x y z
N MET A 1 10.36 -23.71 -5.67
CA MET A 1 11.37 -22.69 -6.03
C MET A 1 12.02 -22.22 -4.74
N PRO A 2 13.35 -22.09 -4.65
CA PRO A 2 13.97 -21.50 -3.47
C PRO A 2 13.55 -20.03 -3.40
N TYR A 3 12.90 -19.67 -2.30
CA TYR A 3 12.39 -18.33 -2.02
C TYR A 3 13.62 -17.42 -1.81
N THR A 4 13.99 -16.64 -2.83
CA THR A 4 15.03 -15.61 -2.69
C THR A 4 14.56 -14.56 -1.69
N PRO A 5 15.38 -14.12 -0.72
CA PRO A 5 15.02 -13.03 0.17
C PRO A 5 14.63 -11.81 -0.68
N SER A 6 13.45 -11.27 -0.46
CA SER A 6 13.02 -10.06 -1.15
C SER A 6 13.97 -8.92 -0.78
N GLY A 7 14.57 -8.27 -1.79
CA GLY A 7 15.32 -7.02 -1.66
C GLY A 7 14.53 -5.88 -1.00
N PHE A 8 13.23 -6.05 -0.74
CA PHE A 8 12.29 -5.09 -0.17
C PHE A 8 12.84 -4.14 0.90
N PHE A 9 13.64 -4.59 1.87
CA PHE A 9 14.20 -3.67 2.88
C PHE A 9 15.33 -2.81 2.34
N CYS A 10 16.27 -3.40 1.61
CA CYS A 10 17.32 -2.64 0.93
C CYS A 10 16.67 -1.70 -0.09
N ASP A 11 15.69 -2.19 -0.85
CA ASP A 11 14.93 -1.42 -1.82
C ASP A 11 14.15 -0.29 -1.13
N ARG A 12 13.51 -0.51 0.02
CA ARG A 12 12.80 0.52 0.80
C ARG A 12 13.77 1.57 1.33
N LEU A 13 14.90 1.19 1.92
CA LEU A 13 15.90 2.15 2.42
C LEU A 13 16.54 2.94 1.28
N ILE A 14 16.83 2.29 0.16
CA ILE A 14 17.32 2.95 -1.06
C ILE A 14 16.27 3.94 -1.54
N ARG A 15 15.00 3.52 -1.68
CA ARG A 15 13.86 4.39 -2.03
C ARG A 15 13.69 5.57 -1.09
N GLU A 16 13.79 5.36 0.23
CA GLU A 16 13.69 6.43 1.22
C GLU A 16 14.83 7.45 1.08
N ARG A 17 16.05 7.00 0.74
CA ARG A 17 17.17 7.90 0.43
C ARG A 17 16.96 8.62 -0.90
N GLU A 18 16.57 7.91 -1.95
CA GLU A 18 16.25 8.48 -3.26
C GLU A 18 15.15 9.55 -3.17
N ARG A 19 14.09 9.30 -2.39
CA ARG A 19 13.02 10.29 -2.11
C ARG A 19 13.55 11.53 -1.40
N ARG A 20 14.50 11.38 -0.46
CA ARG A 20 15.18 12.52 0.19
C ARG A 20 15.99 13.34 -0.81
N ASP A 21 16.57 12.70 -1.81
CA ASP A 21 17.28 13.32 -2.94
C ASP A 21 16.33 13.79 -4.06
N GLY A 22 15.01 13.81 -3.79
CA GLY A 22 13.96 14.30 -4.66
C GLY A 22 13.53 13.35 -5.77
N GLU A 23 14.05 12.12 -5.84
CA GLU A 23 13.66 11.14 -6.83
C GLU A 23 12.26 10.56 -6.56
N GLY A 24 11.47 10.36 -7.62
CA GLY A 24 10.04 10.07 -7.51
C GLY A 24 9.19 11.33 -7.24
N SER A 25 9.80 12.50 -7.11
CA SER A 25 9.06 13.77 -7.06
C SER A 25 8.57 14.19 -8.44
N LEU A 26 7.77 15.25 -8.45
CA LEU A 26 7.29 15.87 -9.68
C LEU A 26 8.43 16.33 -10.60
N ASN A 27 9.50 16.87 -10.04
CA ASN A 27 10.58 17.47 -10.83
C ASN A 27 11.66 16.46 -11.22
N LYS A 28 11.66 15.28 -10.60
CA LYS A 28 12.62 14.21 -10.85
C LYS A 28 11.90 12.85 -10.77
N PRO A 29 11.05 12.53 -11.77
CA PRO A 29 10.34 11.26 -11.79
C PRO A 29 11.31 10.09 -11.92
N GLN A 30 10.95 8.93 -11.35
CA GLN A 30 11.70 7.69 -11.47
C GLN A 30 11.67 7.20 -12.92
N ARG A 31 12.81 6.71 -13.40
CA ARG A 31 12.93 6.16 -14.75
C ARG A 31 12.40 4.73 -14.79
N PHE A 32 11.29 4.50 -15.49
CA PHE A 32 10.75 3.14 -15.63
C PHE A 32 11.72 2.25 -16.42
N ASN A 33 12.03 1.07 -15.88
CA ASN A 33 13.04 0.14 -16.42
C ASN A 33 14.42 0.79 -16.69
N GLY A 34 14.76 1.87 -15.98
CA GLY A 34 16.03 2.58 -16.15
C GLY A 34 16.15 3.37 -17.47
N GLN A 35 15.07 3.52 -18.24
CA GLN A 35 15.07 4.24 -19.52
C GLN A 35 14.97 5.75 -19.31
N ASP A 36 15.84 6.52 -19.96
CA ASP A 36 15.83 8.00 -19.94
C ASP A 36 15.44 8.53 -21.32
N TYR A 37 14.30 9.23 -21.40
CA TYR A 37 13.75 9.74 -22.67
C TYR A 37 14.74 10.60 -23.44
N LYS A 38 15.38 11.57 -22.77
CA LYS A 38 16.28 12.53 -23.42
C LYS A 38 17.51 11.84 -23.97
N THR A 39 18.11 10.93 -23.20
CA THR A 39 19.30 10.16 -23.60
C THR A 39 18.98 9.27 -24.80
N LEU A 40 17.91 8.45 -24.71
CA LEU A 40 17.52 7.52 -25.77
C LEU A 40 17.11 8.24 -27.07
N ARG A 41 16.40 9.38 -26.96
CA ARG A 41 16.05 10.21 -28.13
C ARG A 41 17.31 10.75 -28.82
N GLN A 42 18.26 11.28 -28.05
CA GLN A 42 19.51 11.81 -28.61
C GLN A 42 20.34 10.71 -29.27
N GLU A 43 20.45 9.52 -28.66
CA GLU A 43 21.14 8.38 -29.27
C GLU A 43 20.50 7.96 -30.60
N CYS A 44 19.17 7.90 -30.66
CA CYS A 44 18.45 7.56 -31.89
C CYS A 44 18.63 8.62 -32.99
N LEU A 45 18.59 9.90 -32.63
CA LEU A 45 18.85 11.01 -33.56
C LEU A 45 20.28 10.96 -34.12
N GLN A 46 21.28 10.70 -33.26
CA GLN A 46 22.68 10.56 -33.67
C GLN A 46 22.88 9.36 -34.62
N ARG A 47 22.23 8.23 -34.33
CA ARG A 47 22.29 7.02 -35.15
C ARG A 47 21.41 7.09 -36.41
N LYS A 48 20.55 8.11 -36.52
CA LYS A 48 19.51 8.22 -37.56
C LYS A 48 18.60 6.99 -37.64
N SER A 49 18.29 6.42 -36.48
CA SER A 49 17.41 5.26 -36.33
C SER A 49 16.15 5.62 -35.54
N LEU A 50 15.08 4.86 -35.72
CA LEU A 50 13.90 4.99 -34.88
C LEU A 50 14.04 4.11 -33.64
N PHE A 51 13.56 4.60 -32.50
CA PHE A 51 13.60 3.87 -31.25
C PHE A 51 12.74 2.60 -31.32
N GLU A 52 13.29 1.52 -30.78
CA GLU A 52 12.60 0.25 -30.59
C GLU A 52 12.67 -0.12 -29.11
N ASP A 53 11.51 -0.22 -28.46
CA ASP A 53 11.44 -0.46 -27.04
C ASP A 53 11.62 -1.96 -26.71
N GLU A 54 12.84 -2.33 -26.32
CA GLU A 54 13.16 -3.70 -25.90
C GLU A 54 12.38 -4.14 -24.64
N SER A 55 11.95 -3.19 -23.82
CA SER A 55 11.24 -3.49 -22.57
C SER A 55 9.73 -3.65 -22.76
N PHE A 56 9.21 -3.28 -23.93
CA PHE A 56 7.82 -3.48 -24.34
C PHE A 56 7.75 -3.73 -25.85
N PRO A 57 8.22 -4.90 -26.31
CA PRO A 57 8.45 -5.16 -27.71
C PRO A 57 7.13 -5.20 -28.50
N ALA A 58 7.20 -4.92 -29.80
CA ALA A 58 6.05 -4.95 -30.71
C ALA A 58 5.64 -6.39 -31.08
N THR A 59 5.31 -7.19 -30.07
CA THR A 59 5.00 -8.62 -30.17
C THR A 59 3.67 -8.94 -29.46
N VAL A 60 3.24 -10.20 -29.53
CA VAL A 60 1.96 -10.62 -28.94
C VAL A 60 1.99 -10.63 -27.41
N GLU A 61 3.16 -10.81 -26.81
CA GLU A 61 3.37 -10.74 -25.35
C GLU A 61 2.97 -9.38 -24.77
N SER A 62 3.18 -8.29 -25.52
CA SER A 62 2.77 -6.94 -25.14
C SER A 62 1.27 -6.70 -25.32
N LEU A 63 0.60 -7.50 -26.17
CA LEU A 63 -0.86 -7.48 -26.30
C LEU A 63 -1.52 -8.19 -25.12
N GLY A 64 -1.03 -9.37 -24.73
CA GLY A 64 -1.60 -10.10 -23.61
C GLY A 64 -1.10 -11.53 -23.44
N PHE A 65 -1.84 -12.28 -22.63
CA PHE A 65 -1.45 -13.60 -22.13
C PHE A 65 -2.57 -14.65 -22.19
N LYS A 66 -3.84 -14.25 -22.35
CA LYS A 66 -4.99 -15.16 -22.42
C LYS A 66 -5.88 -14.86 -23.61
N GLU A 67 -6.74 -13.83 -23.53
CA GLU A 67 -7.63 -13.42 -24.61
C GLU A 67 -6.89 -12.68 -25.73
N LEU A 68 -5.79 -12.02 -25.42
CA LEU A 68 -4.89 -11.37 -26.37
C LEU A 68 -3.51 -12.03 -26.41
N GLY A 69 -3.40 -13.27 -25.93
CA GLY A 69 -2.16 -14.06 -26.01
C GLY A 69 -1.99 -14.81 -27.33
N HIS A 70 -0.83 -15.47 -27.52
CA HIS A 70 -0.43 -16.17 -28.76
C HIS A 70 -1.44 -17.19 -29.30
N LYS A 71 -2.25 -17.80 -28.44
CA LYS A 71 -3.24 -18.81 -28.83
C LYS A 71 -4.56 -18.21 -29.31
N SER A 72 -4.75 -16.90 -29.17
CA SER A 72 -5.99 -16.22 -29.52
C SER A 72 -6.07 -15.91 -31.01
N ASN A 73 -7.23 -16.17 -31.62
CA ASN A 73 -7.50 -15.76 -33.00
C ASN A 73 -7.62 -14.24 -33.14
N LYS A 74 -7.88 -13.51 -32.03
CA LYS A 74 -8.05 -12.05 -32.04
C LYS A 74 -6.78 -11.30 -32.42
N VAL A 75 -5.60 -11.90 -32.19
CA VAL A 75 -4.30 -11.22 -32.39
C VAL A 75 -3.58 -11.62 -33.68
N LYS A 76 -4.07 -12.64 -34.41
CA LYS A 76 -3.37 -13.21 -35.59
C LYS A 76 -3.14 -12.21 -36.72
N ASN A 77 -4.04 -11.26 -36.89
CA ASN A 77 -3.99 -10.27 -37.96
C ASN A 77 -3.56 -8.88 -37.46
N ILE A 78 -3.14 -8.77 -36.19
CA ILE A 78 -2.67 -7.50 -35.63
C ILE A 78 -1.24 -7.27 -36.12
N VAL A 79 -1.02 -6.09 -36.68
CA VAL A 79 0.30 -5.63 -37.12
C VAL A 79 0.64 -4.34 -36.38
N TRP A 80 1.83 -4.26 -35.82
CA TRP A 80 2.32 -3.06 -35.17
C TRP A 80 2.84 -2.08 -36.22
N LYS A 81 2.30 -0.87 -36.23
CA LYS A 81 2.67 0.19 -37.18
C LYS A 81 2.88 1.51 -36.48
N ARG A 82 3.81 2.31 -36.98
CA ARG A 82 4.01 3.69 -36.55
C ARG A 82 2.98 4.61 -37.22
N PRO A 83 2.60 5.72 -36.60
CA PRO A 83 1.69 6.70 -37.19
C PRO A 83 2.08 7.19 -38.58
N LYS A 84 3.38 7.35 -38.88
CA LYS A 84 3.89 7.69 -40.22
C LYS A 84 3.63 6.61 -41.30
N GLU A 85 3.29 5.39 -40.90
CA GLU A 85 2.90 4.29 -41.80
C GLU A 85 1.37 4.20 -41.99
N ILE A 86 0.61 4.96 -41.20
CA ILE A 86 -0.86 4.91 -41.15
C ILE A 86 -1.47 6.18 -41.76
N CYS A 87 -0.86 7.34 -41.50
CA CYS A 87 -1.33 8.67 -41.91
C CYS A 87 -0.16 9.50 -42.48
N GLU A 88 -0.42 10.35 -43.48
CA GLU A 88 0.60 11.20 -44.12
C GLU A 88 1.16 12.30 -43.20
N ASN A 89 0.32 12.89 -42.34
CA ASN A 89 0.71 13.99 -41.46
C ASN A 89 0.32 13.72 -39.99
N PRO A 90 0.97 12.74 -39.33
CA PRO A 90 0.66 12.43 -37.95
C PRO A 90 1.05 13.59 -37.05
N GLN A 91 0.20 13.87 -36.09
CA GLN A 91 0.32 14.91 -35.09
C GLN A 91 0.22 14.26 -33.71
N PHE A 92 0.95 14.83 -32.75
CA PHE A 92 0.87 14.35 -31.37
C PHE A 92 -0.48 14.77 -30.77
N ILE A 93 -0.73 16.08 -30.78
CA ILE A 93 -1.98 16.73 -30.34
C ILE A 93 -2.43 17.72 -31.43
N VAL A 94 -3.73 17.78 -31.75
CA VAL A 94 -4.32 18.68 -32.74
C VAL A 94 -5.36 19.59 -32.07
N GLY A 95 -5.14 20.90 -32.08
CA GLY A 95 -6.13 21.85 -31.53
C GLY A 95 -6.23 21.86 -29.99
N GLY A 96 -5.25 21.26 -29.31
CA GLY A 96 -5.26 21.06 -27.86
C GLY A 96 -5.86 19.69 -27.49
N ALA A 97 -5.33 19.06 -26.44
CA ALA A 97 -5.79 17.73 -26.08
C ALA A 97 -7.18 17.79 -25.45
N SER A 98 -8.14 17.22 -26.16
CA SER A 98 -9.55 17.23 -25.87
C SER A 98 -10.05 15.81 -25.64
N ARG A 99 -11.20 15.68 -24.99
CA ARG A 99 -11.84 14.37 -24.80
C ARG A 99 -12.34 13.73 -26.10
N THR A 100 -12.55 14.52 -27.15
CA THR A 100 -12.88 14.05 -28.51
C THR A 100 -11.80 13.13 -29.08
N ASP A 101 -10.61 13.20 -28.51
CA ASP A 101 -9.44 12.47 -28.93
C ASP A 101 -9.42 11.04 -28.35
N ILE A 102 -10.47 10.67 -27.60
CA ILE A 102 -10.55 9.46 -26.79
C ILE A 102 -11.79 8.65 -27.19
N CYS A 103 -11.63 7.81 -28.21
CA CYS A 103 -12.62 6.82 -28.62
C CYS A 103 -12.15 5.41 -28.25
N GLN A 104 -13.00 4.66 -27.56
CA GLN A 104 -12.71 3.29 -27.15
C GLN A 104 -12.55 2.36 -28.37
N GLY A 105 -11.52 1.53 -28.34
CA GLY A 105 -11.33 0.42 -29.28
C GLY A 105 -11.90 -0.91 -28.75
N ASP A 106 -11.27 -2.01 -29.17
CA ASP A 106 -11.76 -3.37 -28.88
C ASP A 106 -11.36 -3.91 -27.48
N LEU A 107 -10.76 -3.07 -26.64
CA LEU A 107 -10.33 -3.42 -25.27
C LEU A 107 -11.38 -3.00 -24.23
N GLY A 108 -11.55 -3.83 -23.20
CA GLY A 108 -12.48 -3.58 -22.09
C GLY A 108 -11.91 -2.67 -21.00
N ASP A 109 -11.39 -1.51 -21.38
CA ASP A 109 -10.69 -0.55 -20.52
C ASP A 109 -11.35 0.85 -20.49
N CYS A 110 -12.66 0.91 -20.74
CA CYS A 110 -13.46 2.14 -20.65
C CYS A 110 -13.25 2.95 -19.35
N TRP A 111 -12.90 2.28 -18.25
CA TRP A 111 -12.55 2.91 -16.97
C TRP A 111 -11.30 3.81 -17.08
N LEU A 112 -10.31 3.41 -17.87
CA LEU A 112 -9.11 4.19 -18.15
C LEU A 112 -9.48 5.41 -19.01
N LEU A 113 -10.24 5.19 -20.08
CA LEU A 113 -10.62 6.25 -21.02
C LEU A 113 -11.49 7.33 -20.36
N ALA A 114 -12.40 6.93 -19.46
CA ALA A 114 -13.15 7.88 -18.66
C ALA A 114 -12.24 8.76 -17.78
N ALA A 115 -11.16 8.20 -17.23
CA ALA A 115 -10.18 8.97 -16.46
C ALA A 115 -9.33 9.89 -17.35
N ILE A 116 -8.93 9.44 -18.56
CA ILE A 116 -8.21 10.29 -19.52
C ILE A 116 -9.12 11.47 -19.95
N ALA A 117 -10.41 11.21 -20.20
CA ALA A 117 -11.37 12.25 -20.51
C ALA A 117 -11.50 13.27 -19.36
N CYS A 118 -11.54 12.81 -18.10
CA CYS A 118 -11.49 13.70 -16.94
C CYS A 118 -10.20 14.52 -16.87
N LEU A 119 -9.07 13.94 -17.28
CA LEU A 119 -7.76 14.61 -17.27
C LEU A 119 -7.72 15.80 -18.24
N THR A 120 -8.34 15.69 -19.42
CA THR A 120 -8.41 16.78 -20.42
C THR A 120 -9.14 18.03 -19.90
N LEU A 121 -9.94 17.91 -18.84
CA LEU A 121 -10.66 19.02 -18.22
C LEU A 121 -9.74 19.95 -17.41
N ASN A 122 -8.52 19.51 -17.12
CA ASN A 122 -7.52 20.27 -16.39
C ASN A 122 -6.17 20.20 -17.10
N GLU A 123 -5.90 21.18 -17.95
CA GLU A 123 -4.67 21.27 -18.76
C GLU A 123 -3.38 21.13 -17.93
N LYS A 124 -3.34 21.67 -16.71
CA LYS A 124 -2.16 21.55 -15.83
C LYS A 124 -1.90 20.10 -15.44
N LEU A 125 -2.95 19.34 -15.10
CA LEU A 125 -2.82 17.91 -14.80
C LEU A 125 -2.57 17.08 -16.06
N LEU A 126 -3.15 17.48 -17.18
CA LEU A 126 -2.92 16.81 -18.46
C LEU A 126 -1.45 16.90 -18.86
N TYR A 127 -0.86 18.10 -18.88
CA TYR A 127 0.54 18.29 -19.24
C TYR A 127 1.51 17.70 -18.22
N ARG A 128 1.01 17.38 -17.03
CA ARG A 128 1.75 16.61 -16.03
C ARG A 128 1.93 15.15 -16.44
N VAL A 129 0.91 14.54 -17.04
CA VAL A 129 0.93 13.14 -17.50
C VAL A 129 1.45 13.04 -18.94
N VAL A 130 1.11 14.03 -19.77
CA VAL A 130 1.41 14.11 -21.21
C VAL A 130 2.29 15.34 -21.47
N PRO A 131 3.63 15.21 -21.37
CA PRO A 131 4.55 16.31 -21.65
C PRO A 131 4.31 16.91 -23.05
N HIS A 132 4.23 18.24 -23.15
CA HIS A 132 3.75 18.96 -24.33
C HIS A 132 4.82 19.20 -25.39
N GLU A 133 6.09 18.95 -25.08
CA GLU A 133 7.25 19.13 -25.97
C GLU A 133 7.40 18.05 -27.05
N GLN A 134 6.44 17.12 -27.13
CA GLN A 134 6.51 15.94 -27.99
C GLN A 134 5.89 16.21 -29.36
N SER A 135 6.57 15.78 -30.43
CA SER A 135 6.15 16.06 -31.80
C SER A 135 6.60 14.98 -32.80
N TYR A 136 5.86 14.84 -33.90
CA TYR A 136 6.22 14.02 -35.05
C TYR A 136 7.06 14.76 -36.10
N THR A 137 7.15 16.09 -36.00
CA THR A 137 7.86 16.96 -36.95
C THR A 137 9.24 17.34 -36.44
N GLU A 138 9.35 17.78 -35.18
CA GLU A 138 10.58 18.29 -34.58
C GLU A 138 11.34 17.18 -33.84
N ASP A 139 12.62 16.97 -34.20
CA ASP A 139 13.53 16.03 -33.53
C ASP A 139 12.90 14.63 -33.30
N TYR A 140 12.16 14.17 -34.32
CA TYR A 140 11.44 12.90 -34.28
C TYR A 140 12.41 11.71 -34.37
N ALA A 141 12.31 10.81 -33.39
CA ALA A 141 13.06 9.56 -33.35
C ALA A 141 12.17 8.34 -33.03
N GLY A 142 10.85 8.45 -33.24
CA GLY A 142 9.90 7.36 -32.95
C GLY A 142 9.79 6.99 -31.47
N ILE A 143 10.03 7.96 -30.57
CA ILE A 143 10.10 7.80 -29.12
C ILE A 143 9.27 8.89 -28.43
N PHE A 144 8.49 8.49 -27.42
CA PHE A 144 7.60 9.33 -26.62
C PHE A 144 7.70 8.94 -25.15
N HIS A 145 7.21 9.79 -24.24
CA HIS A 145 7.16 9.48 -22.82
C HIS A 145 5.95 10.09 -22.12
N PHE A 146 5.56 9.46 -21.02
CA PHE A 146 4.40 9.82 -20.19
C PHE A 146 4.74 9.64 -18.72
N GLN A 147 4.09 10.41 -17.85
CA GLN A 147 4.34 10.34 -16.41
C GLN A 147 3.13 9.84 -15.66
N PHE A 148 3.33 8.82 -14.82
CA PHE A 148 2.28 8.25 -14.00
C PHE A 148 2.70 8.26 -12.54
N TRP A 149 1.76 8.53 -11.66
CA TRP A 149 1.92 8.30 -10.24
C TRP A 149 1.81 6.81 -9.93
N ARG A 150 2.75 6.29 -9.14
CA ARG A 150 2.83 4.89 -8.76
C ARG A 150 3.28 4.77 -7.31
N TYR A 151 2.33 4.40 -6.45
CA TYR A 151 2.60 4.01 -5.06
C TYR A 151 3.42 5.05 -4.29
N GLY A 152 3.15 6.33 -4.50
CA GLY A 152 3.82 7.44 -3.83
C GLY A 152 4.78 8.21 -4.74
N ASP A 153 5.31 7.57 -5.78
CA ASP A 153 6.36 8.14 -6.64
C ASP A 153 5.83 8.44 -8.04
N TRP A 154 6.26 9.55 -8.64
CA TRP A 154 6.07 9.80 -10.07
C TRP A 154 7.09 9.00 -10.88
N VAL A 155 6.61 8.36 -11.94
CA VAL A 155 7.39 7.46 -12.80
C VAL A 155 7.26 7.92 -14.25
N ASP A 156 8.38 8.14 -14.92
CA ASP A 156 8.48 8.46 -16.34
C ASP A 156 8.59 7.17 -17.15
N VAL A 157 7.64 6.97 -18.07
CA VAL A 157 7.52 5.77 -18.90
C VAL A 157 7.77 6.16 -20.35
N VAL A 158 8.91 5.72 -20.86
CA VAL A 158 9.31 5.87 -22.27
C VAL A 158 8.66 4.77 -23.12
N ILE A 159 8.22 5.08 -24.33
CA ILE A 159 7.73 4.10 -25.31
C ILE A 159 8.20 4.47 -26.71
N ASP A 160 8.25 3.49 -27.61
CA ASP A 160 8.23 3.77 -29.05
C ASP A 160 6.80 4.03 -29.56
N ASP A 161 6.65 4.54 -30.78
CA ASP A 161 5.37 4.86 -31.40
C ASP A 161 4.76 3.74 -32.26
N ARG A 162 5.22 2.48 -32.15
CA ARG A 162 4.55 1.36 -32.83
C ARG A 162 3.24 1.04 -32.11
N ILE A 163 2.10 1.09 -32.79
CA ILE A 163 0.77 0.87 -32.20
C ILE A 163 0.10 -0.34 -32.87
N PRO A 164 -0.66 -1.18 -32.15
CA PRO A 164 -1.41 -2.30 -32.73
C PRO A 164 -2.47 -1.84 -33.73
N THR A 165 -2.41 -2.37 -34.95
CA THR A 165 -3.37 -2.07 -36.02
C THR A 165 -3.98 -3.33 -36.63
N PHE A 166 -5.20 -3.20 -37.13
CA PHE A 166 -5.86 -4.17 -37.99
C PHE A 166 -6.39 -3.43 -39.22
N ASN A 167 -6.03 -3.89 -40.43
CA ASN A 167 -6.38 -3.21 -41.69
C ASN A 167 -6.06 -1.70 -41.71
N ASN A 168 -4.87 -1.32 -41.23
CA ASN A 168 -4.42 0.09 -41.09
C ASN A 168 -5.31 0.96 -40.17
N GLN A 169 -6.11 0.36 -39.30
CA GLN A 169 -6.85 1.08 -38.27
C GLN A 169 -6.34 0.68 -36.89
N LEU A 170 -6.29 1.65 -35.98
CA LEU A 170 -5.98 1.42 -34.57
C LEU A 170 -7.00 0.46 -33.96
N VAL A 171 -6.51 -0.59 -33.28
CA VAL A 171 -7.36 -1.62 -32.63
C VAL A 171 -7.90 -1.13 -31.29
N PHE A 172 -7.08 -0.37 -30.56
CA PHE A 172 -7.41 0.15 -29.22
C PHE A 172 -7.81 1.63 -29.30
N THR A 173 -7.41 2.43 -28.32
CA THR A 173 -7.82 3.85 -28.27
C THR A 173 -7.40 4.62 -29.52
N LYS A 174 -8.29 5.50 -29.97
CA LYS A 174 -8.08 6.36 -31.15
C LYS A 174 -8.77 7.71 -30.99
N SER A 175 -8.29 8.73 -31.70
CA SER A 175 -8.97 10.03 -31.80
C SER A 175 -10.07 10.00 -32.87
N ALA A 176 -11.06 10.88 -32.72
CA ALA A 176 -11.98 11.22 -33.81
C ALA A 176 -11.22 11.85 -35.00
N GLU A 177 -10.16 12.60 -34.70
CA GLU A 177 -9.23 13.14 -35.69
C GLU A 177 -8.23 12.06 -36.11
N ARG A 178 -8.24 11.70 -37.41
CA ARG A 178 -7.47 10.56 -37.92
C ARG A 178 -5.96 10.69 -37.83
N ASN A 179 -5.46 11.92 -37.68
CA ASN A 179 -4.05 12.22 -37.65
C ASN A 179 -3.51 12.52 -36.24
N GLU A 180 -4.30 12.30 -35.18
CA GLU A 180 -3.90 12.55 -33.80
C GLU A 180 -3.68 11.25 -33.01
N PHE A 181 -2.60 11.20 -32.22
CA PHE A 181 -2.12 9.92 -31.64
C PHE A 181 -1.73 9.95 -30.14
N TRP A 182 -1.80 11.09 -29.44
CA TRP A 182 -1.38 11.16 -28.03
C TRP A 182 -2.15 10.19 -27.11
N SER A 183 -3.46 10.04 -27.31
CA SER A 183 -4.33 9.19 -26.48
C SER A 183 -4.00 7.70 -26.64
N ALA A 184 -3.74 7.26 -27.89
CA ALA A 184 -3.31 5.90 -28.20
C ALA A 184 -1.91 5.59 -27.62
N LEU A 185 -1.00 6.55 -27.65
CA LEU A 185 0.33 6.43 -27.06
C LEU A 185 0.28 6.43 -25.52
N LEU A 186 -0.59 7.23 -24.92
CA LEU A 186 -0.82 7.25 -23.47
C LEU A 186 -1.33 5.89 -22.97
N GLU A 187 -2.32 5.32 -23.67
CA GLU A 187 -2.83 3.96 -23.40
C GLU A 187 -1.70 2.92 -23.52
N LYS A 188 -0.84 3.02 -24.55
CA LYS A 188 0.33 2.14 -24.70
C LYS A 188 1.30 2.25 -23.53
N ALA A 189 1.64 3.46 -23.10
CA ALA A 189 2.54 3.67 -21.97
C ALA A 189 1.95 3.10 -20.68
N TYR A 190 0.64 3.24 -20.49
CA TYR A 190 -0.07 2.66 -19.35
C TYR A 190 -0.13 1.12 -19.44
N ALA A 191 -0.32 0.55 -20.64
CA ALA A 191 -0.24 -0.89 -20.88
C ALA A 191 1.14 -1.44 -20.54
N LYS A 192 2.21 -0.75 -20.96
CA LYS A 192 3.60 -1.06 -20.61
C LYS A 192 3.82 -1.06 -19.09
N LEU A 193 3.32 -0.04 -18.40
CA LEU A 193 3.44 0.09 -16.95
C LEU A 193 2.81 -1.08 -16.19
N HIS A 194 1.69 -1.62 -16.71
CA HIS A 194 1.00 -2.79 -16.15
C HIS A 194 1.41 -4.13 -16.79
N GLY A 195 2.27 -4.10 -17.81
CA GLY A 195 2.93 -5.24 -18.43
C GLY A 195 2.33 -5.75 -19.75
N SER A 196 1.08 -5.41 -20.10
CA SER A 196 0.45 -5.72 -21.40
C SER A 196 -0.87 -4.96 -21.57
N TYR A 197 -1.39 -4.84 -22.78
CA TYR A 197 -2.73 -4.28 -23.03
C TYR A 197 -3.83 -5.09 -22.31
N GLU A 198 -3.76 -6.41 -22.33
CA GLU A 198 -4.74 -7.27 -21.65
C GLU A 198 -4.79 -7.05 -20.13
N ALA A 199 -3.68 -6.60 -19.50
CA ALA A 199 -3.67 -6.26 -18.08
C ALA A 199 -4.56 -5.05 -17.73
N LEU A 200 -4.89 -4.21 -18.71
CA LEU A 200 -5.81 -3.07 -18.56
C LEU A 200 -7.28 -3.46 -18.59
N LYS A 201 -7.60 -4.67 -19.08
CA LYS A 201 -8.98 -5.16 -19.13
C LYS A 201 -9.59 -5.23 -17.73
N GLY A 202 -10.68 -4.49 -17.50
CA GLY A 202 -11.40 -4.47 -16.23
C GLY A 202 -10.65 -3.74 -15.10
N GLY A 203 -11.21 -2.60 -14.69
CA GLY A 203 -10.74 -1.75 -13.60
C GLY A 203 -11.79 -0.71 -13.22
N ASN A 204 -11.45 0.14 -12.26
CA ASN A 204 -12.27 1.27 -11.84
C ASN A 204 -11.62 2.58 -12.25
N THR A 205 -12.43 3.58 -12.62
CA THR A 205 -11.95 4.91 -13.06
C THR A 205 -11.04 5.55 -12.03
N THR A 206 -11.34 5.33 -10.74
CA THR A 206 -10.52 5.80 -9.61
C THR A 206 -9.07 5.36 -9.69
N GLU A 207 -8.80 4.14 -10.18
CA GLU A 207 -7.43 3.63 -10.30
C GLU A 207 -6.61 4.49 -11.27
N ALA A 208 -7.21 4.87 -12.41
CA ALA A 208 -6.54 5.69 -13.41
C ALA A 208 -6.45 7.15 -12.95
N MET A 209 -7.50 7.68 -12.31
CA MET A 209 -7.45 9.03 -11.74
C MET A 209 -6.32 9.19 -10.72
N GLU A 210 -6.07 8.18 -9.87
CA GLU A 210 -4.94 8.16 -8.95
C GLU A 210 -3.60 8.12 -9.69
N ASP A 211 -3.48 7.24 -10.69
CA ASP A 211 -2.24 7.10 -11.45
C ASP A 211 -1.94 8.35 -12.31
N PHE A 212 -2.95 9.18 -12.60
CA PHE A 212 -2.78 10.45 -13.32
C PHE A 212 -2.54 11.66 -12.42
N THR A 213 -2.85 11.57 -11.12
CA THR A 213 -2.86 12.77 -10.25
C THR A 213 -2.06 12.61 -8.96
N GLY A 214 -1.79 11.37 -8.53
CA GLY A 214 -1.34 11.07 -7.17
C GLY A 214 -2.35 11.40 -6.08
N GLY A 215 -3.60 11.70 -6.47
CA GLY A 215 -4.71 12.06 -5.59
C GLY A 215 -5.20 10.91 -4.70
N VAL A 216 -6.18 11.24 -3.86
CA VAL A 216 -6.95 10.26 -3.07
C VAL A 216 -8.34 10.12 -3.64
N THR A 217 -8.78 8.88 -3.84
CA THR A 217 -10.12 8.65 -4.35
C THR A 217 -11.12 8.33 -3.24
N GLU A 218 -12.34 8.80 -3.43
CA GLU A 218 -13.50 8.46 -2.63
C GLU A 218 -14.59 7.97 -3.59
N PHE A 219 -15.37 6.98 -3.17
CA PHE A 219 -16.52 6.52 -3.93
C PHE A 219 -17.77 6.55 -3.04
N TYR A 220 -18.91 6.92 -3.64
CA TYR A 220 -20.19 6.92 -2.97
C TYR A 220 -21.21 6.15 -3.83
N GLU A 221 -21.85 5.15 -3.23
CA GLU A 221 -23.03 4.53 -3.83
C GLU A 221 -24.25 5.42 -3.61
N MET A 222 -24.98 5.75 -4.67
CA MET A 222 -26.09 6.72 -4.60
C MET A 222 -27.20 6.32 -3.64
N LYS A 223 -27.43 5.01 -3.48
CA LYS A 223 -28.41 4.46 -2.53
C LYS A 223 -28.04 4.71 -1.07
N GLU A 224 -26.75 4.74 -0.77
CA GLU A 224 -26.21 4.96 0.59
C GLU A 224 -25.55 6.34 0.74
N ALA A 225 -25.73 7.21 -0.25
CA ALA A 225 -25.04 8.49 -0.29
C ALA A 225 -25.43 9.36 0.92
N PRO A 226 -24.46 10.05 1.55
CA PRO A 226 -24.74 10.95 2.65
C PRO A 226 -25.68 12.08 2.19
N LYS A 227 -26.51 12.60 3.12
CA LYS A 227 -27.41 13.74 2.83
C LYS A 227 -26.63 14.95 2.29
N GLU A 228 -25.41 15.12 2.77
CA GLU A 228 -24.49 16.19 2.41
C GLU A 228 -23.69 15.94 1.12
N LEU A 229 -23.99 14.89 0.34
CA LEU A 229 -23.24 14.56 -0.89
C LEU A 229 -23.10 15.78 -1.84
N TYR A 230 -24.13 16.60 -1.98
CA TYR A 230 -24.07 17.80 -2.81
C TYR A 230 -23.03 18.82 -2.30
N LYS A 231 -22.93 19.02 -0.97
CA LYS A 231 -21.90 19.87 -0.34
C LYS A 231 -20.51 19.27 -0.55
N ILE A 232 -20.37 17.95 -0.41
CA ILE A 232 -19.11 17.23 -0.68
C ILE A 232 -18.65 17.43 -2.12
N MET A 233 -19.53 17.20 -3.10
CA MET A 233 -19.21 17.38 -4.53
C MET A 233 -18.86 18.84 -4.84
N LYS A 234 -19.55 19.80 -4.24
CA LYS A 234 -19.27 21.24 -4.42
C LYS A 234 -17.89 21.60 -3.88
N LYS A 235 -17.57 21.18 -2.64
CA LYS A 235 -16.25 21.38 -2.04
C LYS A 235 -15.14 20.70 -2.85
N ALA A 236 -15.39 19.50 -3.37
CA ALA A 236 -14.45 18.77 -4.22
C ALA A 236 -14.16 19.56 -5.52
N LEU A 237 -15.21 20.07 -6.17
CA LEU A 237 -15.06 20.90 -7.37
C LEU A 237 -14.28 22.19 -7.10
N GLU A 238 -14.61 22.90 -6.02
CA GLU A 238 -13.91 24.13 -5.59
C GLU A 238 -12.42 23.88 -5.30
N ARG A 239 -12.07 22.64 -4.91
CA ARG A 239 -10.68 22.18 -4.70
C ARG A 239 -10.01 21.63 -5.96
N GLY A 240 -10.70 21.64 -7.11
CA GLY A 240 -10.18 21.13 -8.39
C GLY A 240 -10.17 19.60 -8.51
N SER A 241 -10.87 18.88 -7.63
CA SER A 241 -10.96 17.41 -7.68
C SER A 241 -11.57 16.94 -9.00
N LEU A 242 -11.07 15.82 -9.52
CA LEU A 242 -11.68 15.13 -10.66
C LEU A 242 -12.88 14.32 -10.18
N MET A 243 -13.96 14.28 -10.96
CA MET A 243 -15.16 13.51 -10.61
C MET A 243 -15.62 12.67 -11.80
N GLY A 244 -16.07 11.45 -11.50
CA GLY A 244 -16.69 10.53 -12.44
C GLY A 244 -17.98 9.95 -11.85
N CYS A 245 -18.88 9.48 -12.70
CA CYS A 245 -20.06 8.75 -12.25
C CYS A 245 -20.35 7.58 -13.17
N SER A 246 -21.08 6.59 -12.67
CA SER A 246 -21.41 5.42 -13.47
C SER A 246 -22.78 4.84 -13.14
N ILE A 247 -23.30 4.10 -14.12
CA ILE A 247 -24.54 3.34 -14.03
C ILE A 247 -24.19 1.86 -14.12
N ASP A 248 -24.31 1.17 -12.99
CA ASP A 248 -24.23 -0.29 -12.91
C ASP A 248 -25.61 -0.88 -13.25
N SER A 249 -25.78 -1.36 -14.48
CA SER A 249 -26.95 -2.17 -14.88
C SER A 249 -26.52 -3.62 -15.17
N ILE A 250 -27.43 -4.57 -15.00
CA ILE A 250 -27.15 -6.02 -15.16
C ILE A 250 -26.66 -6.36 -16.59
N GLN A 251 -26.92 -5.51 -17.58
CA GLN A 251 -26.52 -5.72 -18.98
C GLN A 251 -25.40 -4.78 -19.47
N TYR A 252 -25.18 -3.62 -18.84
CA TYR A 252 -24.19 -2.62 -19.30
C TYR A 252 -23.59 -1.84 -18.12
N LYS A 253 -22.27 -1.61 -18.18
CA LYS A 253 -21.58 -0.60 -17.35
C LYS A 253 -21.31 0.64 -18.19
N LEU A 254 -22.00 1.73 -17.89
CA LEU A 254 -21.74 3.04 -18.50
C LEU A 254 -20.93 3.88 -17.51
N SER A 255 -19.73 4.30 -17.89
CA SER A 255 -18.91 5.23 -17.10
C SER A 255 -18.91 6.58 -17.80
N MET A 256 -19.26 7.64 -17.06
CA MET A 256 -19.34 9.00 -17.57
C MET A 256 -18.42 9.92 -16.78
N SER A 257 -17.71 10.79 -17.50
CA SER A 257 -16.88 11.83 -16.90
C SER A 257 -17.76 12.96 -16.35
N LEU A 258 -17.58 13.33 -15.09
CA LEU A 258 -18.34 14.41 -14.49
C LEU A 258 -17.57 15.72 -14.66
N ASN A 259 -17.98 16.50 -15.66
CA ASN A 259 -17.58 17.88 -15.79
C ASN A 259 -18.45 18.73 -14.86
N VAL A 260 -18.31 18.49 -13.54
CA VAL A 260 -19.25 19.06 -12.57
C VAL A 260 -19.08 20.57 -12.56
N ARG A 261 -20.10 21.30 -12.95
CA ARG A 261 -20.39 22.59 -12.34
C ARG A 261 -21.61 22.39 -11.47
N ILE A 262 -21.44 22.57 -10.17
CA ILE A 262 -22.54 22.57 -9.22
C ILE A 262 -23.03 24.00 -9.08
N SER A 263 -24.31 24.21 -9.33
CA SER A 263 -24.93 25.53 -9.26
C SER A 263 -26.36 25.39 -8.77
N THR A 264 -26.78 26.32 -7.93
CA THR A 264 -28.18 26.46 -7.53
C THR A 264 -28.84 27.46 -8.48
N ALA A 265 -29.84 27.02 -9.22
CA ALA A 265 -30.65 27.90 -10.07
C ALA A 265 -31.99 28.19 -9.36
N PRO A 266 -32.47 29.45 -9.36
CA PRO A 266 -33.84 29.73 -8.93
C PRO A 266 -34.82 29.14 -9.95
N PHE A 267 -35.82 28.39 -9.47
CA PHE A 267 -36.85 27.81 -10.32
C PHE A 267 -38.22 28.40 -9.98
N PHE A 268 -38.91 28.90 -10.99
CA PHE A 268 -40.25 29.48 -10.88
C PHE A 268 -41.25 28.61 -11.65
N PRO A 269 -42.04 27.75 -10.96
CA PRO A 269 -42.84 26.72 -11.62
C PRO A 269 -43.99 27.24 -12.52
N HIS A 270 -44.32 28.54 -12.51
CA HIS A 270 -45.44 29.09 -13.30
C HIS A 270 -45.19 30.54 -13.74
N LEU A 271 -44.75 30.76 -14.97
CA LEU A 271 -44.63 32.11 -15.57
C LEU A 271 -45.97 32.69 -16.08
N GLN A 272 -47.10 32.23 -15.53
CA GLN A 272 -48.43 32.82 -15.72
C GLN A 272 -49.21 32.73 -14.40
N CYS A 273 -48.91 33.61 -13.44
CA CYS A 273 -49.86 34.24 -12.52
C CYS A 273 -49.14 35.13 -11.48
N ARG A 274 -49.55 36.41 -11.44
CA ARG A 274 -49.32 37.53 -10.51
C ARG A 274 -48.19 37.50 -9.43
N PRO A 275 -47.53 38.66 -9.19
CA PRO A 275 -46.32 38.80 -8.37
C PRO A 275 -46.61 38.94 -6.86
N SER A 276 -47.15 37.90 -6.23
CA SER A 276 -47.25 37.86 -4.77
C SER A 276 -47.39 36.41 -4.32
N GLN A 277 -46.36 35.90 -3.63
CA GLN A 277 -46.15 34.51 -3.19
C GLN A 277 -45.39 33.59 -4.17
N HIS A 278 -44.20 33.99 -4.63
CA HIS A 278 -43.19 33.02 -5.04
C HIS A 278 -42.30 32.72 -3.84
N LYS A 279 -42.38 31.51 -3.29
CA LYS A 279 -41.25 30.96 -2.53
C LYS A 279 -40.17 30.66 -3.56
N ASP A 280 -39.06 31.42 -3.50
CA ASP A 280 -37.85 31.14 -4.27
C ASP A 280 -37.42 29.70 -3.99
N THR A 281 -37.77 28.79 -4.90
CA THR A 281 -37.44 27.37 -4.74
C THR A 281 -36.14 27.17 -5.49
N LYS A 282 -35.02 27.10 -4.76
CA LYS A 282 -33.70 26.86 -5.35
C LYS A 282 -33.59 25.39 -5.76
N VAL A 283 -33.31 25.14 -7.04
CA VAL A 283 -33.04 23.80 -7.57
C VAL A 283 -31.53 23.55 -7.58
N ARG A 284 -31.13 22.38 -7.09
CA ARG A 284 -29.75 21.90 -7.15
C ARG A 284 -29.52 21.25 -8.50
N LEU A 285 -28.61 21.80 -9.30
CA LEU A 285 -28.27 21.28 -10.62
C LEU A 285 -26.87 20.69 -10.63
N VAL A 286 -26.71 19.63 -11.43
CA VAL A 286 -25.43 19.03 -11.76
C VAL A 286 -25.26 19.00 -13.28
N ARG A 287 -24.06 19.35 -13.73
CA ARG A 287 -23.64 19.22 -15.13
C ARG A 287 -22.83 17.95 -15.31
N LEU A 288 -23.16 17.16 -16.33
CA LEU A 288 -22.48 15.91 -16.67
C LEU A 288 -21.99 15.99 -18.12
N ARG A 289 -21.00 15.15 -18.46
CA ARG A 289 -20.55 14.93 -19.84
C ARG A 289 -20.48 13.45 -20.13
N ASN A 290 -21.10 13.02 -21.21
CA ASN A 290 -20.84 11.72 -21.80
C ASN A 290 -19.48 11.72 -22.55
N PRO A 291 -18.50 10.86 -22.17
CA PRO A 291 -17.19 10.81 -22.82
C PRO A 291 -17.25 10.49 -24.32
N TRP A 292 -18.29 9.80 -24.81
CA TRP A 292 -18.46 9.53 -26.24
C TRP A 292 -18.86 10.77 -27.05
N GLY A 293 -19.14 11.91 -26.40
CA GLY A 293 -19.49 13.16 -27.06
C GLY A 293 -20.84 13.15 -27.78
N GLN A 294 -21.68 12.17 -27.48
CA GLN A 294 -23.00 11.95 -28.08
C GLN A 294 -23.91 11.26 -27.04
N VAL A 295 -25.23 11.29 -27.26
CA VAL A 295 -26.24 10.68 -26.39
C VAL A 295 -26.32 11.39 -25.03
N GLU A 296 -27.29 12.30 -24.93
CA GLU A 296 -27.51 13.17 -23.77
C GLU A 296 -28.81 12.87 -23.01
N TRP A 297 -28.95 13.46 -21.83
CA TRP A 297 -30.17 13.43 -21.04
C TRP A 297 -31.31 14.16 -21.75
N ASN A 298 -32.46 13.51 -21.89
CA ASN A 298 -33.66 14.08 -22.53
C ASN A 298 -34.77 14.48 -21.54
N GLY A 299 -34.46 14.51 -20.24
CA GLY A 299 -35.42 14.89 -19.20
C GLY A 299 -35.34 16.38 -18.81
N PRO A 300 -35.87 16.77 -17.64
CA PRO A 300 -35.79 18.13 -17.14
C PRO A 300 -34.36 18.67 -17.09
N TRP A 301 -34.17 19.92 -17.52
CA TRP A 301 -32.88 20.61 -17.63
C TRP A 301 -31.92 20.12 -18.72
N SER A 302 -32.36 19.18 -19.57
CA SER A 302 -31.69 18.90 -20.85
C SER A 302 -31.50 20.13 -21.73
N ASP A 303 -30.65 20.06 -22.74
CA ASP A 303 -30.30 21.18 -23.62
C ASP A 303 -31.51 21.91 -24.23
N ASN A 304 -32.54 21.14 -24.59
CA ASN A 304 -33.77 21.63 -25.22
C ASN A 304 -34.96 21.73 -24.24
N SER A 305 -34.71 21.62 -22.93
CA SER A 305 -35.75 21.59 -21.90
C SER A 305 -36.46 22.94 -21.71
N LYS A 306 -37.77 22.90 -21.42
CA LYS A 306 -38.59 24.11 -21.25
C LYS A 306 -38.23 24.90 -19.97
N GLU A 307 -37.63 24.24 -19.00
CA GLU A 307 -37.19 24.76 -17.71
C GLU A 307 -36.19 25.90 -17.88
N TRP A 308 -35.35 25.85 -18.92
CA TRP A 308 -34.46 26.96 -19.26
C TRP A 308 -35.21 28.25 -19.56
N ALA A 309 -36.45 28.22 -20.07
CA ALA A 309 -37.24 29.43 -20.31
C ALA A 309 -37.55 30.21 -19.02
N THR A 310 -37.42 29.59 -17.85
CA THR A 310 -37.65 30.23 -16.54
C THR A 310 -36.46 31.05 -16.02
N LEU A 311 -35.26 30.88 -16.61
CA LEU A 311 -34.04 31.57 -16.19
C LEU A 311 -33.74 32.81 -17.02
N SER A 312 -33.17 33.83 -16.38
CA SER A 312 -32.68 35.03 -17.07
C SER A 312 -31.50 34.71 -18.00
N LYS A 313 -31.26 35.57 -19.01
CA LYS A 313 -30.12 35.41 -19.94
C LYS A 313 -28.78 35.35 -19.18
N THR A 314 -28.60 36.18 -18.16
CA THR A 314 -27.38 36.22 -17.34
C THR A 314 -27.17 34.92 -16.54
N GLU A 315 -28.24 34.29 -16.06
CA GLU A 315 -28.14 33.00 -15.36
C GLU A 315 -27.80 31.86 -16.32
N LYS A 316 -28.38 31.86 -17.53
CA LYS A 316 -28.01 30.90 -18.58
C LYS A 316 -26.55 31.03 -18.98
N GLU A 317 -26.04 32.26 -19.12
CA GLU A 317 -24.62 32.52 -19.41
C GLU A 317 -23.72 32.03 -18.27
N LYS A 318 -24.10 32.25 -17.01
CA LYS A 318 -23.37 31.71 -15.84
C LYS A 318 -23.33 30.18 -15.83
N LEU A 319 -24.45 29.53 -16.19
CA LEU A 319 -24.55 28.08 -16.31
C LEU A 319 -23.94 27.57 -17.62
N GLN A 320 -23.47 28.46 -18.51
CA GLN A 320 -22.96 28.13 -19.84
C GLN A 320 -23.89 27.19 -20.59
N HIS A 321 -25.20 27.46 -20.53
CA HIS A 321 -26.18 26.72 -21.29
C HIS A 321 -25.89 26.89 -22.79
N GLN A 322 -25.67 25.77 -23.47
CA GLN A 322 -25.57 25.66 -24.92
C GLN A 322 -26.57 24.57 -25.33
N SER A 323 -27.11 24.68 -26.53
CA SER A 323 -27.92 23.62 -27.13
C SER A 323 -27.06 23.03 -28.24
N ALA A 324 -26.33 21.97 -27.91
CA ALA A 324 -25.38 21.33 -28.80
C ALA A 324 -25.26 19.86 -28.44
N GLU A 325 -25.37 18.96 -29.42
CA GLU A 325 -25.11 17.53 -29.21
C GLU A 325 -23.59 17.32 -29.09
N ASP A 326 -23.06 17.57 -27.90
CA ASP A 326 -21.63 17.45 -27.58
C ASP A 326 -21.37 16.48 -26.42
N GLY A 327 -22.44 15.89 -25.88
CA GLY A 327 -22.47 14.98 -24.75
C GLY A 327 -22.60 15.69 -23.39
N GLU A 328 -22.62 17.02 -23.31
CA GLU A 328 -22.88 17.76 -22.07
C GLU A 328 -24.36 17.98 -21.84
N PHE A 329 -24.78 17.83 -20.59
CA PHE A 329 -26.13 18.19 -20.22
C PHE A 329 -26.21 18.57 -18.75
N TRP A 330 -27.24 19.34 -18.43
CA TRP A 330 -27.64 19.58 -17.04
C TRP A 330 -28.77 18.65 -16.64
N MET A 331 -28.79 18.28 -15.36
CA MET A 331 -29.92 17.58 -14.75
C MET A 331 -30.08 18.02 -13.29
N SER A 332 -31.26 17.77 -12.72
CA SER A 332 -31.47 18.01 -11.29
C SER A 332 -30.66 17.02 -10.46
N PHE A 333 -30.20 17.43 -9.27
CA PHE A 333 -29.47 16.54 -8.35
C PHE A 333 -30.33 15.34 -7.90
N GLU A 334 -31.65 15.52 -7.84
CA GLU A 334 -32.57 14.42 -7.50
C GLU A 334 -32.66 13.40 -8.65
N ASP A 335 -32.72 13.86 -9.90
CA ASP A 335 -32.65 12.97 -11.05
C ASP A 335 -31.28 12.29 -11.13
N PHE A 336 -30.20 12.99 -10.81
CA PHE A 336 -28.87 12.40 -10.74
C PHE A 336 -28.82 11.23 -9.74
N LYS A 337 -29.31 11.43 -8.51
CA LYS A 337 -29.38 10.36 -7.50
C LYS A 337 -30.26 9.19 -7.91
N LYS A 338 -31.29 9.43 -8.72
CA LYS A 338 -32.24 8.40 -9.18
C LYS A 338 -31.68 7.57 -10.34
N ASN A 339 -30.96 8.20 -11.26
CA ASN A 339 -30.50 7.56 -12.49
C ASN A 339 -29.09 6.97 -12.39
N TYR A 340 -28.22 7.53 -11.53
CA TYR A 340 -26.85 7.06 -11.36
C TYR A 340 -26.71 6.13 -10.16
N THR A 341 -25.73 5.24 -10.24
CA THR A 341 -25.48 4.24 -9.18
C THR A 341 -24.32 4.64 -8.29
N LYS A 342 -23.29 5.27 -8.85
CA LYS A 342 -22.03 5.57 -8.17
C LYS A 342 -21.47 6.92 -8.61
N ILE A 343 -20.79 7.58 -7.68
CA ILE A 343 -19.92 8.72 -7.95
C ILE A 343 -18.53 8.44 -7.37
N GLU A 344 -17.53 8.79 -8.15
CA GLU A 344 -16.12 8.63 -7.88
C GLU A 344 -15.49 10.03 -7.86
N ILE A 345 -14.76 10.36 -6.80
CA ILE A 345 -14.13 11.67 -6.60
C ILE A 345 -12.65 11.43 -6.38
N CYS A 346 -11.77 12.03 -7.17
CA CYS A 346 -10.33 12.04 -6.95
C CYS A 346 -9.92 13.43 -6.46
N ASN A 347 -9.66 13.53 -5.15
CA ASN A 347 -9.17 14.74 -4.55
C ASN A 347 -7.66 14.88 -4.79
N LEU A 348 -7.28 16.06 -5.26
CA LEU A 348 -5.91 16.39 -5.54
C LEU A 348 -5.12 16.62 -4.25
N THR A 349 -3.87 16.17 -4.24
CA THR A 349 -2.94 16.44 -3.15
C THR A 349 -2.35 17.84 -3.30
N PRO A 350 -1.76 18.42 -2.23
CA PRO A 350 -1.11 19.74 -2.30
C PRO A 350 -0.06 19.86 -3.40
N ASN A 351 0.53 18.73 -3.81
CA ASN A 351 1.58 18.67 -4.81
C ASN A 351 1.01 18.62 -6.24
N ALA A 352 -0.26 18.25 -6.44
CA ALA A 352 -0.81 18.04 -7.79
C ALA A 352 -1.02 19.37 -8.56
N LEU A 353 -1.21 20.49 -7.86
CA LEU A 353 -1.33 21.83 -8.44
C LEU A 353 -0.56 22.82 -7.56
N GLU A 354 0.52 23.41 -8.07
CA GLU A 354 1.23 24.53 -7.45
C GLU A 354 0.35 25.80 -7.48
N ASP A 355 -0.73 25.82 -6.70
CA ASP A 355 -1.62 26.97 -6.57
C ASP A 355 -1.86 27.26 -5.08
N ASP A 356 -1.50 28.48 -4.65
CA ASP A 356 -1.57 28.93 -3.26
C ASP A 356 -3.01 29.22 -2.77
N LYS A 357 -4.01 29.08 -3.65
CA LYS A 357 -5.42 29.36 -3.34
C LYS A 357 -6.21 28.15 -2.84
N ILE A 358 -5.63 26.95 -2.81
CA ILE A 358 -6.36 25.71 -2.51
C ILE A 358 -6.12 25.29 -1.05
N HIS A 359 -7.18 24.99 -0.30
CA HIS A 359 -7.06 24.35 1.02
C HIS A 359 -6.36 22.99 0.87
N LYS A 360 -5.12 22.88 1.37
CA LYS A 360 -4.22 21.75 1.18
C LYS A 360 -4.48 20.64 2.21
N TRP A 361 -4.73 19.41 1.75
CA TRP A 361 -4.76 18.22 2.60
C TRP A 361 -3.37 17.94 3.18
N THR A 362 -3.27 17.64 4.49
CA THR A 362 -2.04 17.05 5.04
C THR A 362 -2.02 15.57 4.68
N VAL A 363 -0.91 15.08 4.12
CA VAL A 363 -0.80 13.69 3.64
C VAL A 363 0.34 12.97 4.35
N SER A 364 0.05 11.83 4.94
CA SER A 364 1.05 10.87 5.41
C SER A 364 0.98 9.60 4.58
N VAL A 365 2.14 9.10 4.15
CA VAL A 365 2.26 7.93 3.28
C VAL A 365 3.15 6.90 3.96
N ASN A 366 2.66 5.68 4.15
CA ASN A 366 3.39 4.57 4.76
C ASN A 366 3.39 3.35 3.84
N GLU A 367 4.57 2.77 3.57
CA GLU A 367 4.70 1.53 2.81
C GLU A 367 4.79 0.33 3.77
N GLY A 368 4.02 -0.73 3.49
CA GLY A 368 3.96 -1.92 4.32
C GLY A 368 3.85 -3.21 3.53
N ARG A 369 3.94 -4.34 4.25
CA ARG A 369 3.83 -5.68 3.66
C ARG A 369 3.16 -6.67 4.61
N TRP A 370 2.31 -7.51 4.04
CA TRP A 370 1.83 -8.75 4.64
C TRP A 370 2.75 -9.90 4.24
N VAL A 371 3.35 -10.54 5.24
CA VAL A 371 4.29 -11.66 5.09
C VAL A 371 3.70 -12.88 5.77
N ARG A 372 3.63 -14.00 5.06
CA ARG A 372 3.09 -15.24 5.62
C ARG A 372 3.91 -15.68 6.83
N GLY A 373 3.23 -16.05 7.91
CA GLY A 373 3.88 -16.47 9.15
C GLY A 373 4.46 -15.35 10.00
N CYS A 374 4.37 -14.07 9.58
CA CYS A 374 4.90 -12.95 10.35
C CYS A 374 3.87 -11.82 10.51
N SER A 375 3.41 -11.21 9.42
CA SER A 375 2.55 -10.03 9.43
C SER A 375 1.26 -10.16 8.62
N ALA A 376 1.07 -11.28 7.91
CA ALA A 376 -0.17 -11.60 7.22
C ALA A 376 -1.20 -12.19 8.20
N GLY A 377 -1.75 -11.33 9.06
CA GLY A 377 -2.58 -11.74 10.19
C GLY A 377 -4.06 -11.96 9.87
N GLY A 378 -4.52 -11.52 8.70
CA GLY A 378 -5.95 -11.55 8.33
C GLY A 378 -6.76 -10.51 9.10
N CYS A 379 -8.07 -10.47 8.90
CA CYS A 379 -8.96 -9.48 9.53
C CYS A 379 -9.34 -9.86 10.97
N ARG A 380 -10.14 -9.00 11.63
CA ARG A 380 -10.52 -9.16 13.06
C ARG A 380 -11.27 -10.46 13.38
N ASN A 381 -11.80 -11.15 12.37
CA ASN A 381 -12.41 -12.49 12.50
C ASN A 381 -11.39 -13.57 12.92
N TYR A 382 -10.09 -13.29 12.76
CA TYR A 382 -8.98 -14.16 13.11
C TYR A 382 -8.20 -13.58 14.30
N PRO A 383 -8.76 -13.60 15.53
CA PRO A 383 -8.15 -12.94 16.69
C PRO A 383 -6.76 -13.46 17.05
N ASP A 384 -6.45 -14.72 16.72
CA ASP A 384 -5.16 -15.34 17.02
C ASP A 384 -4.01 -14.74 16.22
N THR A 385 -4.30 -14.19 15.04
CA THR A 385 -3.29 -13.67 14.11
C THR A 385 -3.48 -12.18 13.78
N PHE A 386 -4.68 -11.61 13.96
CA PHE A 386 -5.01 -10.22 13.59
C PHE A 386 -4.02 -9.19 14.15
N TRP A 387 -3.62 -9.37 15.41
CA TRP A 387 -2.73 -8.45 16.12
C TRP A 387 -1.33 -8.36 15.46
N THR A 388 -0.92 -9.37 14.69
CA THR A 388 0.38 -9.43 14.01
C THR A 388 0.48 -8.59 12.74
N ASN A 389 -0.66 -8.10 12.21
CA ASN A 389 -0.64 -7.17 11.09
C ASN A 389 0.18 -5.91 11.43
N PRO A 390 0.74 -5.20 10.42
CA PRO A 390 1.37 -3.91 10.63
C PRO A 390 0.41 -2.92 11.29
N GLN A 391 0.93 -2.06 12.16
CA GLN A 391 0.13 -1.11 12.94
C GLN A 391 0.68 0.30 12.73
N TYR A 392 -0.20 1.28 12.52
CA TYR A 392 0.19 2.66 12.25
C TYR A 392 -0.48 3.59 13.26
N ARG A 393 0.32 4.35 14.02
CA ARG A 393 -0.18 5.32 14.99
C ARG A 393 -0.64 6.55 14.24
N LEU A 394 -1.88 6.97 14.47
CA LEU A 394 -2.46 8.20 13.94
C LEU A 394 -2.69 9.17 15.11
N ARG A 395 -2.13 10.38 15.03
CA ARG A 395 -2.40 11.45 16.01
C ARG A 395 -3.19 12.58 15.35
N LEU A 396 -4.39 12.81 15.87
CA LEU A 396 -5.29 13.90 15.45
C LEU A 396 -5.17 15.04 16.46
N MET A 397 -4.72 16.20 16.00
CA MET A 397 -4.30 17.32 16.85
C MET A 397 -5.35 18.43 16.95
N GLU A 398 -5.92 18.83 15.81
CA GLU A 398 -6.79 20.00 15.69
C GLU A 398 -8.09 19.63 14.98
N GLU A 399 -9.20 20.21 15.44
CA GLU A 399 -10.53 20.06 14.87
C GLU A 399 -10.69 20.89 13.59
N ASP A 400 -11.63 20.54 12.74
CA ASP A 400 -11.83 21.23 11.45
C ASP A 400 -12.48 22.61 11.66
N ASP A 401 -12.05 23.62 10.88
CA ASP A 401 -12.62 24.97 10.91
C ASP A 401 -13.85 25.09 9.97
N ASP A 402 -14.95 24.38 10.24
CA ASP A 402 -16.22 24.56 9.48
C ASP A 402 -17.31 25.18 10.37
N PRO A 403 -17.60 26.49 10.22
CA PRO A 403 -18.58 27.19 11.05
C PRO A 403 -20.05 26.77 10.78
N GLU A 404 -20.31 25.97 9.73
CA GLU A 404 -21.64 25.42 9.43
C GLU A 404 -21.86 24.02 10.00
N ASP A 405 -20.86 23.44 10.67
CA ASP A 405 -20.91 22.07 11.15
C ASP A 405 -21.22 22.02 12.64
N ASN A 406 -22.26 21.27 13.02
CA ASN A 406 -22.68 21.16 14.42
C ASN A 406 -21.86 20.13 15.22
N ASP A 407 -21.10 19.27 14.52
CA ASP A 407 -20.29 18.21 15.12
C ASP A 407 -18.81 18.59 15.07
N VAL A 408 -18.21 18.80 16.23
CA VAL A 408 -16.79 19.16 16.35
C VAL A 408 -15.92 17.89 16.25
N GLY A 409 -14.93 17.88 15.36
CA GLY A 409 -14.01 16.76 15.20
C GLY A 409 -12.99 16.95 14.08
N CYS A 410 -12.06 16.01 13.95
CA CYS A 410 -11.01 15.99 12.93
C CYS A 410 -11.44 15.13 11.74
N THR A 411 -11.54 15.70 10.55
CA THR A 411 -11.87 14.98 9.32
C THR A 411 -10.61 14.44 8.65
N PHE A 412 -10.64 13.15 8.33
CA PHE A 412 -9.57 12.49 7.60
C PHE A 412 -10.08 11.36 6.71
N VAL A 413 -9.30 11.02 5.68
CA VAL A 413 -9.53 9.90 4.77
C VAL A 413 -8.37 8.92 4.92
N VAL A 414 -8.69 7.65 5.13
CA VAL A 414 -7.71 6.56 5.13
C VAL A 414 -7.86 5.80 3.82
N ALA A 415 -6.73 5.56 3.16
CA ALA A 415 -6.64 4.91 1.86
C ALA A 415 -5.60 3.78 1.91
N LEU A 416 -6.04 2.53 1.73
CA LEU A 416 -5.20 1.34 1.75
C LEU A 416 -5.15 0.71 0.37
N MET A 417 -3.99 0.76 -0.30
CA MET A 417 -3.79 0.26 -1.65
C MET A 417 -2.81 -0.90 -1.71
N GLN A 418 -3.19 -2.00 -2.38
CA GLN A 418 -2.32 -3.15 -2.64
C GLN A 418 -1.49 -2.95 -3.93
N LYS A 419 -0.20 -3.34 -3.90
CA LYS A 419 0.75 -3.08 -5.00
C LYS A 419 0.84 -4.25 -6.00
N ASN A 420 1.20 -3.95 -7.24
CA ASN A 420 1.64 -4.85 -8.33
C ASN A 420 0.69 -5.96 -8.83
N ARG A 421 -0.52 -6.11 -8.26
CA ARG A 421 -1.45 -7.20 -8.61
C ARG A 421 -1.86 -7.28 -10.08
N ARG A 422 -1.97 -6.15 -10.80
CA ARG A 422 -2.29 -6.14 -12.25
C ARG A 422 -1.20 -6.79 -13.10
N LYS A 423 0.06 -6.47 -12.82
CA LYS A 423 1.24 -7.05 -13.50
C LYS A 423 1.33 -8.56 -13.29
N GLU A 424 0.86 -9.04 -12.14
CA GLU A 424 0.85 -10.45 -11.76
C GLU A 424 -0.35 -11.23 -12.31
N ARG A 425 -1.29 -10.61 -13.02
CA ARG A 425 -2.45 -11.32 -13.63
C ARG A 425 -2.02 -12.41 -14.62
N LYS A 426 -0.90 -12.22 -15.31
CA LYS A 426 -0.31 -13.25 -16.17
C LYS A 426 0.12 -14.51 -15.41
N LEU A 427 0.34 -14.40 -14.10
CA LEU A 427 0.63 -15.49 -13.18
C LEU A 427 -0.63 -16.00 -12.45
N GLY A 428 -1.82 -15.47 -12.80
CA GLY A 428 -3.10 -15.82 -12.18
C GLY A 428 -3.44 -15.03 -10.92
N ALA A 429 -2.71 -13.97 -10.59
CA ALA A 429 -3.00 -13.16 -9.40
C ALA A 429 -4.31 -12.38 -9.54
N ASN A 430 -5.10 -12.37 -8.46
CA ASN A 430 -6.31 -11.56 -8.29
C ASN A 430 -6.10 -10.50 -7.21
N LEU A 431 -6.93 -9.46 -7.18
CA LEU A 431 -6.92 -8.53 -6.05
C LEU A 431 -7.33 -9.26 -4.77
N TYR A 432 -6.58 -9.06 -3.68
CA TYR A 432 -7.01 -9.54 -2.37
C TYR A 432 -8.17 -8.71 -1.86
N THR A 433 -9.03 -9.34 -1.07
CA THR A 433 -10.02 -8.64 -0.26
C THR A 433 -9.30 -7.96 0.88
N ILE A 434 -9.21 -6.62 0.86
CA ILE A 434 -8.45 -5.83 1.84
C ILE A 434 -9.36 -4.88 2.63
N GLY A 435 -8.88 -4.42 3.77
CA GLY A 435 -9.57 -3.46 4.63
C GLY A 435 -8.73 -3.06 5.83
N PHE A 436 -9.27 -2.21 6.69
CA PHE A 436 -8.57 -1.73 7.87
C PHE A 436 -9.55 -1.39 9.01
N ALA A 437 -9.02 -1.41 10.24
CA ALA A 437 -9.72 -1.01 11.45
C ALA A 437 -8.92 0.04 12.23
N ILE A 438 -9.62 0.91 12.95
CA ILE A 438 -9.06 2.03 13.72
C ILE A 438 -9.48 1.86 15.18
N TYR A 439 -8.49 1.83 16.07
CA TYR A 439 -8.68 1.68 17.52
C TYR A 439 -8.21 2.94 18.24
N GLU A 440 -8.93 3.32 19.29
CA GLU A 440 -8.55 4.45 20.15
C GLU A 440 -7.54 3.98 21.20
N VAL A 441 -6.44 4.72 21.35
CA VAL A 441 -5.42 4.44 22.37
C VAL A 441 -5.78 5.22 23.64
N SER A 442 -6.66 4.64 24.46
CA SER A 442 -7.08 5.28 25.71
C SER A 442 -6.01 5.14 26.81
N VAL A 443 -5.86 6.17 27.65
CA VAL A 443 -4.99 6.17 28.85
C VAL A 443 -5.51 5.20 29.93
N ARG A 444 -6.78 4.79 29.88
CA ARG A 444 -7.44 4.01 30.93
C ARG A 444 -7.14 2.51 30.91
N THR A 445 -6.53 1.98 29.85
CA THR A 445 -6.17 0.55 29.76
C THR A 445 -4.94 0.17 30.61
N VAL A 446 -4.37 1.12 31.36
CA VAL A 446 -3.11 0.99 32.12
C VAL A 446 -3.27 0.34 33.52
N SER A 447 -4.49 -0.04 33.94
CA SER A 447 -4.70 -0.67 35.25
C SER A 447 -5.33 -2.06 35.17
N ILE A 448 -4.70 -3.01 34.47
CA ILE A 448 -4.99 -4.45 34.64
C ILE A 448 -3.97 -5.01 35.63
N GLN A 449 -4.17 -4.75 36.92
CA GLN A 449 -3.38 -5.39 37.98
C GLN A 449 -4.26 -6.04 39.05
N HIS A 450 -5.56 -6.29 38.78
CA HIS A 450 -6.49 -6.76 39.81
C HIS A 450 -7.29 -8.03 39.53
N PHE A 451 -7.04 -8.78 38.44
CA PHE A 451 -7.88 -9.96 38.15
C PHE A 451 -7.18 -11.22 37.59
N LEU A 452 -5.89 -11.44 37.85
CA LEU A 452 -5.27 -12.77 37.69
C LEU A 452 -4.18 -12.99 38.77
N PRO A 453 -4.32 -13.97 39.67
CA PRO A 453 -3.33 -14.22 40.70
C PRO A 453 -2.28 -15.20 40.17
N PHE A 454 -1.40 -14.80 39.24
CA PHE A 454 -0.08 -15.44 38.98
C PHE A 454 0.63 -14.77 37.78
N SER A 455 1.19 -13.57 37.98
CA SER A 455 2.31 -13.06 37.17
C SER A 455 2.96 -11.89 37.89
N ARG A 456 4.13 -12.15 38.48
CA ARG A 456 5.02 -11.10 39.00
C ARG A 456 5.73 -10.43 37.83
N CYS A 457 5.11 -9.41 37.26
CA CYS A 457 5.82 -8.34 36.55
C CYS A 457 5.34 -7.00 37.12
N ASP A 458 6.09 -6.49 38.10
CA ASP A 458 5.80 -5.21 38.74
C ASP A 458 6.33 -4.06 37.87
N SER A 459 5.57 -3.64 36.86
CA SER A 459 5.62 -2.26 36.38
C SER A 459 4.31 -1.87 35.68
N PRO A 460 3.66 -0.75 36.02
CA PRO A 460 2.51 -0.26 35.29
C PRO A 460 2.99 0.21 33.90
N PHE A 461 2.60 -0.51 32.85
CA PHE A 461 2.88 -0.15 31.46
C PHE A 461 2.22 1.19 31.10
N GLN A 462 2.91 2.28 31.35
CA GLN A 462 2.53 3.62 30.92
C GLN A 462 2.72 3.68 29.39
N MET A 463 1.65 3.45 28.63
CA MET A 463 1.63 3.40 27.15
C MET A 463 1.54 4.79 26.49
N HIS A 464 1.76 5.89 27.21
CA HIS A 464 1.88 7.21 26.61
C HIS A 464 3.32 7.44 26.15
N GLY A 465 3.52 7.67 24.85
CA GLY A 465 4.84 7.92 24.26
C GLY A 465 5.67 6.67 23.89
N ASN A 466 5.26 5.46 24.29
CA ASN A 466 5.92 4.23 23.84
C ASN A 466 5.44 3.82 22.45
N LYS A 467 6.37 3.63 21.50
CA LYS A 467 6.13 3.14 20.13
C LYS A 467 5.96 1.61 20.09
N GLN A 468 5.32 1.00 21.08
CA GLN A 468 5.21 -0.46 21.17
C GLN A 468 4.04 -1.01 20.34
N HIS A 469 4.28 -2.15 19.70
CA HIS A 469 3.29 -2.90 18.92
C HIS A 469 2.22 -3.50 19.86
N MET A 470 0.93 -3.26 19.53
CA MET A 470 -0.20 -3.70 20.35
C MET A 470 -0.39 -5.21 20.26
N GLN A 471 -0.47 -5.86 21.43
CA GLN A 471 -0.57 -7.32 21.55
C GLN A 471 -2.02 -7.83 21.38
N LYS A 472 -2.17 -9.15 21.31
CA LYS A 472 -3.47 -9.85 21.13
C LYS A 472 -4.56 -9.34 22.08
N ASP A 473 -4.26 -9.24 23.38
CA ASP A 473 -5.23 -8.88 24.42
C ASP A 473 -5.83 -7.50 24.22
N PHE A 474 -5.06 -6.53 23.69
CA PHE A 474 -5.56 -5.20 23.38
C PHE A 474 -6.76 -5.26 22.42
N PHE A 475 -6.67 -6.06 21.36
CA PHE A 475 -7.72 -6.18 20.34
C PHE A 475 -8.88 -7.08 20.77
N LEU A 476 -8.67 -7.94 21.77
CA LEU A 476 -9.75 -8.72 22.41
C LEU A 476 -10.59 -7.85 23.34
N LEU A 477 -9.95 -6.93 24.07
CA LEU A 477 -10.60 -6.10 25.09
C LEU A 477 -11.12 -4.76 24.54
N THR A 478 -10.57 -4.28 23.42
CA THR A 478 -10.89 -2.97 22.84
C THR A 478 -11.72 -3.12 21.57
N SER A 479 -12.85 -2.42 21.49
CA SER A 479 -13.64 -2.33 20.27
C SER A 479 -13.04 -1.31 19.29
N SER A 480 -13.18 -1.56 17.98
CA SER A 480 -12.74 -0.60 16.97
C SER A 480 -13.60 0.66 17.05
N LYS A 481 -12.95 1.83 17.11
CA LYS A 481 -13.63 3.13 17.07
C LYS A 481 -14.21 3.41 15.69
N ALA A 482 -13.48 3.02 14.65
CA ALA A 482 -13.90 3.12 13.26
C ALA A 482 -13.29 1.97 12.44
N ARG A 483 -13.84 1.70 11.26
CA ARG A 483 -13.33 0.69 10.31
C ARG A 483 -13.89 0.95 8.92
N CYS A 484 -13.28 0.36 7.89
CA CYS A 484 -13.88 0.35 6.56
C CYS A 484 -15.26 -0.35 6.61
N LYS A 485 -16.23 0.14 5.82
CA LYS A 485 -17.59 -0.42 5.77
C LYS A 485 -17.59 -1.92 5.44
N SER A 486 -16.72 -2.34 4.54
CA SER A 486 -16.57 -3.73 4.11
C SER A 486 -15.13 -3.97 3.66
N TYR A 487 -14.70 -5.23 3.77
CA TYR A 487 -13.49 -5.71 3.12
C TYR A 487 -13.84 -6.00 1.66
N ILE A 488 -13.12 -5.40 0.72
CA ILE A 488 -13.46 -5.47 -0.71
C ILE A 488 -12.20 -5.80 -1.51
N ASN A 489 -12.36 -6.55 -2.58
CA ASN A 489 -11.32 -6.94 -3.53
C ASN A 489 -11.02 -5.83 -4.56
N LEU A 490 -10.74 -4.63 -4.09
CA LEU A 490 -10.33 -3.48 -4.90
C LEU A 490 -8.83 -3.21 -4.79
N ARG A 491 -8.27 -2.50 -5.78
CA ARG A 491 -6.87 -2.04 -5.73
C ARG A 491 -6.63 -1.17 -4.51
N GLU A 492 -7.54 -0.26 -4.23
CA GLU A 492 -7.54 0.60 -3.05
C GLU A 492 -8.90 0.55 -2.35
N VAL A 493 -8.88 0.53 -1.02
CA VAL A 493 -10.06 0.74 -0.17
C VAL A 493 -9.87 2.07 0.56
N THR A 494 -10.78 3.01 0.30
CA THR A 494 -10.79 4.33 0.92
C THR A 494 -12.04 4.56 1.75
N GLN A 495 -11.89 5.28 2.86
CA GLN A 495 -13.02 5.67 3.69
C GLN A 495 -12.71 6.98 4.41
N ARG A 496 -13.69 7.90 4.38
CA ARG A 496 -13.69 9.14 5.16
C ARG A 496 -14.22 8.88 6.57
N PHE A 497 -13.54 9.47 7.54
CA PHE A 497 -13.88 9.42 8.96
C PHE A 497 -13.86 10.82 9.57
N ARG A 498 -14.57 10.95 10.68
CA ARG A 498 -14.46 12.06 11.60
C ARG A 498 -14.36 11.51 13.01
N LEU A 499 -13.29 11.85 13.71
CA LEU A 499 -13.05 11.41 15.09
C LEU A 499 -12.64 12.61 15.94
N SER A 500 -12.79 12.51 17.26
CA SER A 500 -12.28 13.52 18.19
C SER A 500 -10.74 13.61 18.12
N PRO A 501 -10.14 14.74 18.53
CA PRO A 501 -8.71 14.81 18.76
C PRO A 501 -8.24 13.70 19.70
N GLY A 502 -7.09 13.08 19.41
CA GLY A 502 -6.61 11.93 20.16
C GLY A 502 -5.60 11.06 19.40
N GLU A 503 -5.26 9.94 20.03
CA GLU A 503 -4.35 8.95 19.46
C GLU A 503 -5.09 7.66 19.08
N TYR A 504 -4.78 7.17 17.89
CA TYR A 504 -5.42 6.02 17.28
C TYR A 504 -4.37 5.08 16.69
N VAL A 505 -4.76 3.82 16.47
CA VAL A 505 -3.98 2.82 15.72
C VAL A 505 -4.80 2.33 14.55
N ILE A 506 -4.24 2.44 13.34
CA ILE A 506 -4.78 1.86 12.10
C ILE A 506 -4.12 0.50 11.88
N VAL A 507 -4.94 -0.53 11.70
CA VAL A 507 -4.50 -1.90 11.39
C VAL A 507 -4.99 -2.28 10.00
N PRO A 508 -4.17 -2.14 8.95
CA PRO A 508 -4.47 -2.64 7.62
C PRO A 508 -4.23 -4.15 7.50
N SER A 509 -5.18 -4.86 6.90
CA SER A 509 -5.08 -6.32 6.70
C SER A 509 -5.77 -6.79 5.44
N THR A 510 -5.36 -7.96 4.97
CA THR A 510 -6.20 -8.80 4.10
C THR A 510 -7.34 -9.42 4.89
N TYR A 511 -8.38 -9.88 4.21
CA TYR A 511 -9.50 -10.55 4.87
C TYR A 511 -9.05 -11.88 5.51
N GLU A 512 -8.42 -12.73 4.70
CA GLU A 512 -7.86 -14.02 5.14
C GLU A 512 -6.42 -13.85 5.63
N PRO A 513 -5.99 -14.64 6.63
CA PRO A 513 -4.59 -14.69 7.04
C PRO A 513 -3.71 -15.32 5.96
N HIS A 514 -2.39 -15.22 6.13
CA HIS A 514 -1.37 -15.85 5.28
C HIS A 514 -1.31 -15.35 3.82
N GLN A 515 -2.10 -14.35 3.45
CA GLN A 515 -2.05 -13.70 2.14
C GLN A 515 -0.87 -12.72 2.09
N GLU A 516 0.05 -12.93 1.15
CA GLU A 516 1.25 -12.13 1.01
C GLU A 516 1.07 -11.00 0.01
N GLY A 517 1.45 -9.79 0.37
CA GLY A 517 1.35 -8.65 -0.53
C GLY A 517 1.94 -7.39 0.06
N GLU A 518 2.38 -6.49 -0.80
CA GLU A 518 2.79 -5.15 -0.40
C GLU A 518 1.62 -4.18 -0.50
N PHE A 519 1.62 -3.16 0.34
CA PHE A 519 0.60 -2.13 0.36
C PHE A 519 1.19 -0.76 0.66
N ILE A 520 0.39 0.27 0.36
CA ILE A 520 0.61 1.64 0.78
C ILE A 520 -0.62 2.09 1.58
N LEU A 521 -0.37 2.65 2.76
CA LEU A 521 -1.37 3.26 3.62
C LEU A 521 -1.19 4.77 3.58
N ARG A 522 -2.21 5.49 3.10
CA ARG A 522 -2.22 6.95 2.99
C ARG A 522 -3.29 7.50 3.92
N VAL A 523 -2.96 8.56 4.66
CA VAL A 523 -3.92 9.30 5.50
C VAL A 523 -3.93 10.76 5.06
N PHE A 524 -5.10 11.25 4.70
CA PHE A 524 -5.35 12.63 4.28
C PHE A 524 -6.17 13.33 5.34
N SER A 525 -5.68 14.39 5.97
CA SER A 525 -6.44 15.16 6.96
C SER A 525 -6.57 16.63 6.57
N GLU A 526 -7.66 17.26 6.99
CA GLU A 526 -7.91 18.67 6.71
C GLU A 526 -6.97 19.58 7.52
N LYS A 527 -6.66 19.18 8.76
CA LYS A 527 -5.66 19.79 9.64
C LYS A 527 -4.38 18.95 9.73
N ARG A 528 -3.33 19.48 10.36
CA ARG A 528 -2.07 18.73 10.56
C ARG A 528 -2.34 17.47 11.39
N ASN A 529 -1.84 16.34 10.91
CA ASN A 529 -1.81 15.07 11.63
C ASN A 529 -0.39 14.46 11.57
N THR A 530 -0.17 13.40 12.33
CA THR A 530 0.96 12.50 12.09
C THR A 530 0.45 11.06 11.94
N SER A 531 1.04 10.32 11.01
CA SER A 531 0.88 8.87 10.89
C SER A 531 2.26 8.21 10.81
N GLU A 532 2.59 7.37 11.78
CA GLU A 532 3.88 6.69 11.86
C GLU A 532 3.69 5.18 12.06
N GLU A 533 4.54 4.36 11.43
CA GLU A 533 4.60 2.93 11.68
C GLU A 533 4.97 2.64 13.15
N ILE A 534 4.21 1.73 13.77
CA ILE A 534 4.49 1.25 15.13
C ILE A 534 5.38 0.02 15.00
N GLU A 535 6.67 0.21 15.21
CA GLU A 535 7.63 -0.88 15.35
C GLU A 535 8.21 -0.92 16.75
N ASN A 536 8.39 -2.12 17.28
CA ASN A 536 9.15 -2.32 18.50
C ASN A 536 10.59 -1.85 18.28
N ARG A 537 11.15 -1.19 19.29
CA ARG A 537 12.59 -0.94 19.35
C ARG A 537 13.33 -2.26 19.49
N ILE A 538 14.47 -2.37 18.81
CA ILE A 538 15.35 -3.53 18.88
C ILE A 538 16.10 -3.46 20.21
N GLU A 539 15.68 -4.26 21.17
CA GLU A 539 16.22 -4.26 22.53
C GLU A 539 16.31 -5.71 23.03
N ALA A 540 17.32 -6.00 23.84
CA ALA A 540 17.40 -7.25 24.57
C ALA A 540 17.43 -6.91 26.06
N ASP A 541 16.58 -7.58 26.85
CA ASP A 541 16.66 -7.55 28.28
C ASP A 541 17.98 -8.23 28.65
N HIS A 542 19.02 -7.42 28.87
CA HIS A 542 20.24 -7.93 29.46
C HIS A 542 19.92 -8.25 30.91
N PRO A 543 19.91 -9.53 31.35
CA PRO A 543 20.42 -9.74 32.68
C PRO A 543 21.81 -9.13 32.63
N VAL A 544 22.03 -8.08 33.42
CA VAL A 544 23.39 -7.67 33.75
C VAL A 544 24.11 -8.98 34.00
N VAL A 545 25.13 -9.29 33.21
CA VAL A 545 26.09 -10.29 33.62
C VAL A 545 26.68 -9.64 34.85
N SER A 546 26.04 -9.82 36.01
CA SER A 546 26.74 -9.84 37.27
C SER A 546 27.67 -11.00 37.05
N VAL A 547 28.83 -10.71 36.46
CA VAL A 547 30.03 -11.49 36.66
C VAL A 547 29.97 -11.71 38.17
N PRO A 548 29.69 -12.92 38.65
CA PRO A 548 29.80 -13.16 40.07
C PRO A 548 31.21 -12.69 40.38
N ALA A 549 31.34 -11.68 41.24
CA ALA A 549 32.65 -11.30 41.74
C ALA A 549 33.35 -12.62 42.08
N PRO A 550 34.61 -12.83 41.65
CA PRO A 550 35.29 -14.11 41.81
C PRO A 550 35.02 -14.56 43.23
N ALA A 551 34.27 -15.66 43.37
CA ALA A 551 33.71 -16.07 44.64
C ALA A 551 34.85 -16.00 45.66
N SER A 552 34.73 -15.09 46.63
CA SER A 552 35.56 -15.12 47.81
C SER A 552 35.43 -16.55 48.35
N ALA A 553 36.56 -17.26 48.44
CA ALA A 553 36.64 -18.65 48.86
C ALA A 553 35.57 -18.99 49.92
N GLY A 554 34.51 -19.67 49.50
CA GLY A 554 33.31 -19.88 50.30
C GLY A 554 32.31 -20.72 49.50
N GLU A 555 32.37 -22.02 49.74
CA GLU A 555 31.41 -23.08 49.42
C GLU A 555 30.75 -23.02 48.03
N GLU A 556 31.29 -23.82 47.09
CA GLU A 556 30.52 -24.24 45.92
C GLU A 556 29.20 -24.84 46.38
N SER A 557 28.08 -24.41 45.79
CA SER A 557 26.78 -24.99 46.11
C SER A 557 26.77 -26.47 45.70
N GLU A 558 25.94 -27.30 46.36
CA GLU A 558 25.78 -28.71 45.96
C GLU A 558 25.37 -28.85 44.48
N GLU A 559 24.62 -27.88 43.95
CA GLU A 559 24.27 -27.81 42.53
C GLU A 559 25.49 -27.54 41.63
N ASP A 560 26.46 -26.76 42.09
CA ASP A 560 27.71 -26.48 41.36
C ASP A 560 28.60 -27.72 41.26
N GLN A 561 28.70 -28.48 42.37
CA GLN A 561 29.45 -29.73 42.41
C GLN A 561 28.80 -30.82 41.57
N GLN A 562 27.47 -30.94 41.61
CA GLN A 562 26.73 -31.86 40.74
C GLN A 562 26.90 -31.48 39.26
N PHE A 563 26.81 -30.18 38.92
CA PHE A 563 26.98 -29.73 37.54
C PHE A 563 28.40 -29.96 37.02
N ARG A 564 29.42 -29.75 37.86
CA ARG A 564 30.82 -30.07 37.53
C ARG A 564 31.05 -31.56 37.30
N THR A 565 30.44 -32.41 38.12
CA THR A 565 30.55 -33.87 37.98
C THR A 565 29.93 -34.31 36.65
N ILE A 566 28.75 -33.77 36.32
CA ILE A 566 28.09 -34.01 35.03
C ILE A 566 28.95 -33.51 33.87
N PHE A 567 29.57 -32.33 33.98
CA PHE A 567 30.47 -31.80 32.96
C PHE A 567 31.69 -32.70 32.74
N GLN A 568 32.32 -33.20 33.82
CA GLN A 568 33.48 -34.10 33.74
C GLN A 568 33.13 -35.44 33.07
N GLU A 569 31.96 -36.01 33.37
CA GLU A 569 31.48 -37.23 32.70
C GLU A 569 31.27 -37.04 31.18
N ILE A 570 31.02 -35.80 30.75
CA ILE A 570 30.74 -35.45 29.35
C ILE A 570 32.01 -35.09 28.59
N ALA A 571 32.85 -34.24 29.19
CA ALA A 571 34.05 -33.67 28.58
C ALA A 571 35.28 -34.61 28.64
N GLY A 572 35.21 -35.65 29.48
CA GLY A 572 36.31 -36.58 29.68
C GLY A 572 37.59 -35.89 30.17
N ASP A 573 38.74 -36.45 29.79
CA ASP A 573 40.06 -35.95 30.22
C ASP A 573 40.44 -34.60 29.56
N GLU A 574 39.80 -34.24 28.44
CA GLU A 574 40.07 -32.99 27.71
C GLU A 574 39.47 -31.77 28.43
N MET A 575 38.51 -31.96 29.36
CA MET A 575 37.82 -30.89 30.11
C MET A 575 37.20 -29.79 29.23
N GLU A 576 36.94 -30.10 27.96
CA GLU A 576 36.31 -29.25 26.96
C GLU A 576 35.31 -30.07 26.14
N ILE A 577 34.12 -29.51 25.86
CA ILE A 577 33.06 -30.22 25.16
C ILE A 577 33.10 -29.93 23.66
N SER A 578 33.18 -30.99 22.84
CA SER A 578 33.07 -30.94 21.39
C SER A 578 31.60 -30.92 20.91
N ALA A 579 31.37 -30.57 19.65
CA ALA A 579 30.03 -30.54 19.06
C ALA A 579 29.31 -31.91 19.09
N ASN A 580 30.05 -33.02 18.98
CA ASN A 580 29.47 -34.37 19.04
C ASN A 580 29.04 -34.72 20.47
N GLU A 581 29.85 -34.37 21.47
CA GLU A 581 29.52 -34.58 22.89
C GLU A 581 28.33 -33.72 23.30
N LEU A 582 28.31 -32.44 22.89
CA LEU A 582 27.18 -31.54 23.12
C LEU A 582 25.88 -32.11 22.54
N LYS A 583 25.92 -32.58 21.29
CA LYS A 583 24.76 -33.23 20.63
C LYS A 583 24.27 -34.44 21.42
N ASN A 584 25.17 -35.32 21.82
CA ASN A 584 24.83 -36.54 22.54
C ASN A 584 24.17 -36.23 23.88
N VAL A 585 24.68 -35.26 24.62
CA VAL A 585 24.15 -34.86 25.92
C VAL A 585 22.78 -34.20 25.78
N LEU A 586 22.65 -33.21 24.89
CA LEU A 586 21.38 -32.52 24.70
C LEU A 586 20.29 -33.49 24.25
N ASN A 587 20.60 -34.43 23.34
CA ASN A 587 19.63 -35.43 22.87
C ASN A 587 19.29 -36.49 23.93
N ARG A 588 20.25 -36.87 24.80
CA ARG A 588 19.95 -37.71 25.98
C ARG A 588 18.99 -37.03 26.96
N VAL A 589 19.00 -35.70 27.05
CA VAL A 589 18.08 -34.96 27.91
C VAL A 589 16.73 -34.72 27.24
N ILE A 590 16.71 -34.40 25.94
CA ILE A 590 15.47 -34.28 25.16
C ILE A 590 14.68 -35.58 25.17
N THR A 591 15.33 -36.75 25.04
CA THR A 591 14.65 -38.05 25.05
C THR A 591 13.93 -38.35 26.37
N LYS A 592 14.28 -37.69 27.47
CA LYS A 592 13.54 -37.74 28.75
C LYS A 592 12.29 -36.86 28.75
N HIS A 593 12.20 -35.90 27.83
CA HIS A 593 11.08 -34.98 27.63
C HIS A 593 10.27 -35.37 26.38
N LYS A 594 9.52 -36.47 26.50
CA LYS A 594 8.66 -36.98 25.41
C LYS A 594 7.58 -35.97 24.95
N ASP A 595 7.30 -34.97 25.78
CA ASP A 595 6.38 -33.86 25.52
C ASP A 595 6.88 -32.85 24.47
N LEU A 596 8.17 -32.88 24.13
CA LEU A 596 8.74 -31.98 23.13
C LEU A 596 8.62 -32.49 21.68
N ASN A 597 8.27 -33.77 21.47
CA ASN A 597 8.04 -34.40 20.16
C ASN A 597 9.00 -33.92 19.04
N THR A 598 10.32 -33.94 19.31
CA THR A 598 11.39 -33.42 18.44
C THR A 598 12.38 -34.53 18.07
N GLU A 599 13.01 -34.42 16.89
CA GLU A 599 14.11 -35.31 16.45
C GLU A 599 15.42 -35.10 17.23
N GLY A 600 15.46 -34.07 18.08
CA GLY A 600 16.65 -33.66 18.83
C GLY A 600 17.50 -32.65 18.06
N PHE A 601 18.61 -32.23 18.67
CA PHE A 601 19.55 -31.29 18.08
C PHE A 601 20.37 -31.93 16.96
N SER A 602 20.46 -31.23 15.84
CA SER A 602 21.37 -31.56 14.75
C SER A 602 22.83 -31.28 15.13
N LEU A 603 23.77 -31.96 14.45
CA LEU A 603 25.20 -31.70 14.67
C LEU A 603 25.58 -30.26 14.28
N GLU A 604 24.91 -29.73 13.26
CA GLU A 604 25.15 -28.37 12.77
C GLU A 604 24.64 -27.32 13.75
N SER A 605 23.50 -27.56 14.40
CA SER A 605 22.98 -26.73 15.48
C SER A 605 23.99 -26.67 16.63
N CYS A 606 24.50 -27.82 17.08
CA CYS A 606 25.52 -27.87 18.12
C CYS A 606 26.82 -27.15 17.72
N ARG A 607 27.31 -27.33 16.48
CA ARG A 607 28.47 -26.57 15.96
C ARG A 607 28.21 -25.07 15.98
N SER A 608 27.03 -24.64 15.53
CA SER A 608 26.66 -23.23 15.53
C SER A 608 26.54 -22.68 16.96
N MET A 609 26.05 -23.46 17.93
CA MET A 609 25.98 -23.02 19.32
C MET A 609 27.37 -22.82 19.91
N ILE A 610 28.28 -23.77 19.68
CA ILE A 610 29.67 -23.66 20.12
C ILE A 610 30.31 -22.42 19.49
N ALA A 611 30.23 -22.25 18.18
CA ALA A 611 30.83 -21.10 17.49
C ALA A 611 30.31 -19.72 17.95
N LEU A 612 29.14 -19.69 18.59
CA LEU A 612 28.53 -18.46 19.10
C LEU A 612 28.82 -18.20 20.58
N MET A 613 29.06 -19.25 21.37
CA MET A 613 29.29 -19.19 22.82
C MET A 613 30.76 -19.34 23.21
N ASP A 614 31.59 -19.87 22.32
CA ASP A 614 33.05 -19.98 22.45
C ASP A 614 33.67 -18.57 22.48
N MET A 615 34.11 -18.15 23.67
CA MET A 615 34.69 -16.84 23.90
C MET A 615 36.23 -16.87 23.85
N ASP A 616 36.83 -18.05 24.00
CA ASP A 616 38.28 -18.25 23.98
C ASP A 616 38.84 -18.67 22.61
N GLY A 617 37.96 -18.97 21.64
CA GLY A 617 38.29 -19.28 20.25
C GLY A 617 38.82 -20.70 20.05
N THR A 618 38.57 -21.60 21.00
CA THR A 618 39.06 -22.98 21.00
C THR A 618 38.31 -23.90 20.03
N GLY A 619 37.12 -23.50 19.59
CA GLY A 619 36.19 -24.34 18.84
C GLY A 619 35.49 -25.39 19.70
N ARG A 620 35.58 -25.27 21.03
CA ARG A 620 34.99 -26.16 22.04
C ARG A 620 34.34 -25.33 23.16
N LEU A 621 33.68 -25.97 24.13
CA LEU A 621 33.09 -25.28 25.29
C LEU A 621 33.80 -25.67 26.58
N ASN A 622 34.32 -24.67 27.29
CA ASN A 622 34.81 -24.84 28.65
C ASN A 622 33.63 -24.89 29.67
N LEU A 623 33.93 -25.22 30.93
CA LEU A 623 32.91 -25.38 31.98
C LEU A 623 32.00 -24.14 32.15
N ARG A 624 32.56 -22.93 32.04
CA ARG A 624 31.79 -21.69 32.24
C ARG A 624 30.85 -21.43 31.07
N GLU A 625 31.33 -21.61 29.85
CA GLU A 625 30.54 -21.44 28.63
C GLU A 625 29.43 -22.48 28.52
N PHE A 626 29.75 -23.75 28.82
CA PHE A 626 28.75 -24.81 28.84
C PHE A 626 27.66 -24.55 29.89
N ARG A 627 28.05 -24.08 31.09
CA ARG A 627 27.09 -23.73 32.14
C ARG A 627 26.15 -22.60 31.72
N HIS A 628 26.70 -21.57 31.08
CA HIS A 628 25.90 -20.45 30.56
C HIS A 628 24.89 -20.93 29.52
N LEU A 629 25.37 -21.65 28.50
CA LEU A 629 24.53 -22.21 27.43
C LEU A 629 23.45 -23.13 28.00
N TRP A 630 23.79 -23.99 28.96
CA TRP A 630 22.86 -24.93 29.57
C TRP A 630 21.71 -24.23 30.31
N ASN A 631 22.03 -23.19 31.09
CA ASN A 631 21.03 -22.43 31.81
C ASN A 631 20.07 -21.70 30.86
N LYS A 632 20.59 -21.17 29.75
CA LYS A 632 19.79 -20.52 28.70
C LYS A 632 18.88 -21.52 27.99
N ILE A 633 19.39 -22.68 27.61
CA ILE A 633 18.58 -23.76 27.00
C ILE A 633 17.46 -24.18 27.95
N LYS A 634 17.73 -24.37 29.25
CA LYS A 634 16.67 -24.70 30.23
C LYS A 634 15.60 -23.62 30.34
N GLN A 635 16.00 -22.35 30.38
CA GLN A 635 15.07 -21.22 30.44
C GLN A 635 14.17 -21.20 29.20
N TRP A 636 14.78 -21.26 28.01
CA TRP A 636 14.05 -21.23 26.74
C TRP A 636 13.23 -22.49 26.48
N GLN A 637 13.63 -23.63 27.03
CA GLN A 637 12.80 -24.84 27.04
C GLN A 637 11.49 -24.63 27.78
N GLY A 638 11.52 -23.93 28.93
CA GLY A 638 10.30 -23.57 29.66
C GLY A 638 9.35 -22.69 28.83
N ILE A 639 9.91 -21.71 28.11
CA ILE A 639 9.15 -20.84 27.20
C ILE A 639 8.56 -21.64 26.05
N PHE A 640 9.35 -22.48 25.37
CA PHE A 640 8.86 -23.29 24.26
C PHE A 640 7.69 -24.19 24.68
N LYS A 641 7.78 -24.82 25.86
CA LYS A 641 6.69 -25.66 26.40
C LYS A 641 5.42 -24.86 26.71
N HIS A 642 5.55 -23.59 27.09
CA HIS A 642 4.40 -22.72 27.32
C HIS A 642 3.59 -22.49 26.04
N TYR A 643 4.28 -22.29 24.91
CA TYR A 643 3.65 -22.03 23.61
C TYR A 643 3.28 -23.31 22.86
N ASN A 644 3.97 -24.44 23.08
CA ASN A 644 3.63 -25.77 22.54
C ASN A 644 2.56 -26.47 23.41
N ALA A 645 1.45 -25.78 23.70
CA ALA A 645 0.40 -26.29 24.59
C ALA A 645 -0.33 -27.51 24.02
N ASP A 646 -0.35 -27.66 22.69
CA ASP A 646 -0.93 -28.79 21.97
C ASP A 646 0.00 -30.02 21.91
N GLN A 647 1.23 -29.90 22.44
CA GLN A 647 2.27 -30.93 22.40
C GLN A 647 2.59 -31.43 20.98
N SER A 648 2.37 -30.59 19.97
CA SER A 648 2.68 -30.94 18.57
C SER A 648 4.18 -31.14 18.34
N GLY A 649 5.01 -30.53 19.18
CA GLY A 649 6.48 -30.51 19.07
C GLY A 649 7.01 -29.31 18.29
N SER A 650 6.14 -28.36 17.98
CA SER A 650 6.47 -27.16 17.22
C SER A 650 5.61 -25.99 17.67
N ILE A 651 6.13 -24.78 17.55
CA ILE A 651 5.35 -23.56 17.77
C ILE A 651 5.06 -22.89 16.43
N ASN A 652 3.90 -22.26 16.30
CA ASN A 652 3.58 -21.52 15.09
C ASN A 652 4.46 -20.24 15.02
N SER A 653 4.87 -19.83 13.82
CA SER A 653 5.67 -18.62 13.61
C SER A 653 5.00 -17.32 14.11
N TYR A 654 3.67 -17.28 14.25
CA TYR A 654 2.99 -16.15 14.88
C TYR A 654 3.19 -16.13 16.41
N GLU A 655 3.26 -17.30 17.05
CA GLU A 655 3.54 -17.46 18.48
C GLU A 655 5.01 -17.22 18.79
N MET A 656 5.90 -17.50 17.83
CA MET A 656 7.33 -17.20 17.92
C MET A 656 7.60 -15.75 18.33
N ARG A 657 6.80 -14.79 17.87
CA ARG A 657 6.94 -13.39 18.30
C ARG A 657 6.84 -13.23 19.81
N ASN A 658 5.86 -13.89 20.42
CA ASN A 658 5.66 -13.81 21.87
C ASN A 658 6.72 -14.61 22.62
N ALA A 659 7.08 -15.79 22.11
CA ALA A 659 8.15 -16.60 22.68
C ALA A 659 9.51 -15.88 22.69
N VAL A 660 9.83 -15.13 21.63
CA VAL A 660 11.07 -14.33 21.54
C VAL A 660 11.02 -13.12 22.48
N ASN A 661 9.87 -12.46 22.60
CA ASN A 661 9.66 -11.39 23.60
C ASN A 661 9.84 -11.92 25.04
N ASP A 662 9.23 -13.06 25.38
CA ASP A 662 9.35 -13.71 26.69
C ASP A 662 10.77 -14.21 26.97
N ALA A 663 11.53 -14.54 25.92
CA ALA A 663 12.95 -14.86 26.01
C ALA A 663 13.82 -13.62 26.28
N GLY A 664 13.23 -12.42 26.31
CA GLY A 664 13.88 -11.16 26.59
C GLY A 664 14.31 -10.38 25.35
N PHE A 665 13.88 -10.74 24.14
CA PHE A 665 14.26 -10.04 22.92
C PHE A 665 13.06 -9.31 22.31
N ARG A 666 13.14 -7.98 22.25
CA ARG A 666 12.18 -7.13 21.53
C ARG A 666 12.75 -6.80 20.17
N LEU A 667 12.12 -7.32 19.12
CA LEU A 667 12.58 -7.15 17.74
C LEU A 667 11.54 -6.41 16.90
N ASN A 668 11.97 -5.78 15.81
CA ASN A 668 11.05 -5.17 14.83
C ASN A 668 10.47 -6.23 13.86
N ASN A 669 9.48 -5.85 13.05
CA ASN A 669 8.81 -6.76 12.11
C ASN A 669 9.79 -7.43 11.13
N GLN A 670 10.85 -6.72 10.76
CA GLN A 670 11.85 -7.18 9.79
C GLN A 670 12.66 -8.36 10.33
N LEU A 671 13.14 -8.26 11.57
CA LEU A 671 13.88 -9.33 12.21
C LEU A 671 12.98 -10.56 12.44
N TYR A 672 11.71 -10.35 12.81
CA TYR A 672 10.75 -11.44 12.90
C TYR A 672 10.55 -12.15 11.55
N HIS A 673 10.45 -11.41 10.45
CA HIS A 673 10.37 -12.00 9.12
C HIS A 673 11.61 -12.83 8.77
N ILE A 674 12.82 -12.32 9.04
CA ILE A 674 14.07 -13.05 8.81
C ILE A 674 14.11 -14.34 9.65
N ILE A 675 13.68 -14.27 10.90
CA ILE A 675 13.59 -15.43 11.79
C ILE A 675 12.64 -16.47 11.21
N THR A 676 11.41 -16.08 10.86
CA THR A 676 10.43 -17.00 10.26
C THR A 676 10.97 -17.64 8.99
N MET A 677 11.56 -16.86 8.07
CA MET A 677 12.12 -17.38 6.82
C MET A 677 13.29 -18.35 7.02
N ARG A 678 14.06 -18.18 8.10
CA ARG A 678 15.26 -18.98 8.35
C ARG A 678 14.97 -20.25 9.15
N TYR A 679 14.04 -20.19 10.10
CA TYR A 679 13.85 -21.22 11.12
C TYR A 679 12.48 -21.90 11.08
N ALA A 680 11.49 -21.34 10.37
CA ALA A 680 10.21 -22.01 10.19
C ALA A 680 10.24 -22.97 8.99
N ASN A 681 9.51 -24.07 9.11
CA ASN A 681 9.32 -25.05 8.04
C ASN A 681 8.25 -24.59 7.02
N GLU A 682 7.96 -25.44 6.02
CA GLU A 682 6.97 -25.14 4.97
C GLU A 682 5.55 -24.86 5.50
N ASN A 683 5.24 -25.36 6.69
CA ASN A 683 3.97 -25.17 7.39
C ASN A 683 3.99 -23.95 8.34
N MET A 684 5.05 -23.15 8.34
CA MET A 684 5.27 -22.02 9.23
C MET A 684 5.38 -22.41 10.72
N ASN A 685 5.83 -23.64 10.99
CA ASN A 685 6.08 -24.12 12.33
C ASN A 685 7.59 -24.15 12.61
N ILE A 686 7.97 -23.86 13.84
CA ILE A 686 9.35 -23.85 14.32
C ILE A 686 9.49 -24.96 15.36
N ASP A 687 10.39 -25.90 15.10
CA ASP A 687 10.70 -26.98 16.03
C ASP A 687 11.65 -26.52 17.14
N PHE A 688 11.84 -27.37 18.15
CA PHE A 688 12.65 -27.02 19.31
C PHE A 688 14.12 -26.73 18.97
N ASP A 689 14.72 -27.50 18.05
CA ASP A 689 16.10 -27.29 17.60
C ASP A 689 16.26 -25.91 16.93
N SER A 690 15.38 -25.58 15.99
CA SER A 690 15.40 -24.30 15.28
C SER A 690 15.12 -23.12 16.22
N PHE A 691 14.22 -23.30 17.20
CA PHE A 691 13.93 -22.29 18.21
C PHE A 691 15.15 -21.93 19.06
N ILE A 692 15.83 -22.94 19.63
CA ILE A 692 17.03 -22.72 20.45
C ILE A 692 18.17 -22.16 19.59
N SER A 693 18.39 -22.72 18.40
CA SER A 693 19.40 -22.22 17.46
C SER A 693 19.19 -20.75 17.10
N CYS A 694 17.93 -20.30 16.97
CA CYS A 694 17.59 -18.91 16.77
C CYS A 694 17.96 -18.04 17.98
N LEU A 695 17.56 -18.43 19.18
CA LEU A 695 17.81 -17.64 20.40
C LEU A 695 19.29 -17.55 20.78
N VAL A 696 20.07 -18.63 20.62
CA VAL A 696 21.53 -18.60 20.81
C VAL A 696 22.18 -17.61 19.86
N ARG A 697 21.73 -17.58 18.59
CA ARG A 697 22.24 -16.63 17.59
C ARG A 697 21.87 -15.18 17.92
N LEU A 698 20.64 -14.93 18.36
CA LEU A 698 20.22 -13.61 18.82
C LEU A 698 21.05 -13.16 20.05
N GLU A 699 21.19 -14.02 21.06
CA GLU A 699 21.97 -13.71 22.26
C GLU A 699 23.42 -13.33 21.92
N ALA A 700 24.07 -14.09 21.04
CA ALA A 700 25.44 -13.81 20.61
C ALA A 700 25.56 -12.49 19.85
N MET A 701 24.58 -12.16 18.98
CA MET A 701 24.56 -10.89 18.23
C MET A 701 24.44 -9.69 19.18
N PHE A 702 23.52 -9.73 20.15
CA PHE A 702 23.38 -8.67 21.14
C PHE A 702 24.59 -8.58 22.07
N SER A 703 25.17 -9.71 22.48
CA SER A 703 26.32 -9.75 23.38
C SER A 703 27.59 -9.18 22.74
N LYS A 704 27.86 -9.47 21.46
CA LYS A 704 29.01 -8.91 20.73
C LYS A 704 28.87 -7.39 20.50
N SER A 705 27.66 -6.90 20.25
CA SER A 705 27.40 -5.45 20.09
C SER A 705 27.63 -4.65 21.38
N ALA A 706 27.38 -5.24 22.56
CA ALA A 706 27.63 -4.61 23.86
C ALA A 706 29.13 -4.50 24.18
N PHE A 707 29.98 -5.38 23.61
CA PHE A 707 31.43 -5.31 23.76
C PHE A 707 32.04 -4.15 22.98
N GLU A 708 31.58 -3.84 21.76
CA GLU A 708 32.11 -2.71 20.97
C GLU A 708 31.80 -1.35 21.62
N TYR A 709 30.63 -1.15 22.23
CA TYR A 709 30.28 0.13 22.88
C TYR A 709 31.13 0.46 24.11
N LYS A 710 31.69 -0.54 24.80
CA LYS A 710 32.58 -0.31 25.96
C LYS A 710 33.97 0.22 25.59
N TYR A 711 34.42 0.06 24.34
CA TYR A 711 35.77 0.44 23.92
C TYR A 711 35.85 1.72 23.07
N VAL A 712 34.72 2.37 22.76
CA VAL A 712 34.69 3.58 21.89
C VAL A 712 34.28 4.86 22.62
N SER A 713 34.11 4.84 23.95
CA SER A 713 33.90 6.08 24.72
C SER A 713 35.25 6.75 25.02
N PRO A 714 35.55 7.98 24.52
CA PRO A 714 36.77 8.69 24.91
C PRO A 714 36.69 9.05 26.40
N PRO A 715 37.80 9.03 27.14
CA PRO A 715 37.78 9.45 28.54
C PRO A 715 37.33 10.90 28.62
N THR A 716 36.25 11.13 29.35
CA THR A 716 35.81 12.46 29.77
C THR A 716 36.93 13.11 30.56
N VAL A 717 37.64 14.03 29.92
CA VAL A 717 38.56 14.93 30.59
C VAL A 717 37.71 15.84 31.47
N LYS A 718 37.79 15.63 32.79
CA LYS A 718 37.34 16.64 33.76
C LYS A 718 38.14 17.91 33.52
N LYS A 719 37.45 18.99 33.18
CA LYS A 719 37.87 20.36 33.46
C LYS A 719 36.80 21.02 34.32
#